data_AF-A0A5B8VIF9-F1
#
_entry.id   AF-A0A5B8VIF9-F1
#
_cell.length_a   1.000
_cell.length_b   1.000
_cell.length_c   1.000
_cell.angle_alpha   90.00
_cell.angle_beta   90.00
_cell.angle_gamma   90.00
#
_symmetry.space_group_name_H-M   'P 1'
#
loop_
_entity.id
_entity.type
_entity.pdbx_description
1 polymer ?
#
loop_
_entity_poly.entity_id
_entity_poly.type
_entity_poly.pdbx_seq_one_letter_code
_entity_poly.pdbx_strand_id
1 'polypeptide(L)'
;MKKIIQSSFLLFILGFSYIYCNGQGNTDYLSVFPYGESPTQIGKRIADHFVGTLNRFIGENQKPNYIHYPVTCAWSGALEFARLTNDKALQQDLLDAYLPLEGERKSMVPIGDHVDFAVFGIVPFALYRQTNEEKYLDLAVDYADKQWGAPFGRYVNASSYYYYNKGLSFETRMWIDDMYMITALQTQAYITTGNKVYLDRAAKEMVHYLDSLQQPNGLFFHALDAPFYWGRGNGWMAVGMTEILKLLPISHPDRAAIFTAYRKMMATLLQYQDANGVWHQLIDDPDAWEETSCTGMFAYAFITGVKEGWLNNGSYGPAARKAWLGLISFINSDDDITNVCEGTNKKNDREYYLERKQNTGDLHGQAPILWCANALQTAQMSSTEISVDATTGDYTITSNITGWHFSGSIGQALTDITTTSGNDEVGDYTKTSFSWDGGNKTGSIRWYKNSPVVIFDISLPNGQSGALKGFPNFTSMPSGMHPFSYHNDHFSWPEFQLNETSTPWLFFDDNKNACIISPASHFMVAKMEGDGTRKITSTLNEAITSYPAGFSYSTIMVMDNGIRESWDSWGAALRNLYDRSFPDKDQDPLLKYYGYWTDNGADYYYNYDTNLGYEQTLLNLKKYYDDNVIPIGYMQLDSWWYEKSNYSATGVKGPGYKNSKLPTGAWNLYGGLMDYVADPFVFPDELKGFQGKLGVPLATHNRWVDPRSPYNEQYQVSGIMSLILPSGKTS
;
A
#
# COMPACT_ATOMS: atom_id res chain seq x y z
N MET A 1 -37.46 4.46 56.45
CA MET A 1 -37.78 5.84 56.01
C MET A 1 -36.55 6.38 55.30
N LYS A 2 -36.54 6.39 53.95
CA LYS A 2 -36.79 7.53 53.03
C LYS A 2 -35.59 8.50 52.85
N LYS A 3 -35.09 8.53 51.59
CA LYS A 3 -34.68 9.66 50.69
C LYS A 3 -33.65 10.71 51.18
N ILE A 4 -32.55 10.98 50.46
CA ILE A 4 -32.33 11.78 49.21
C ILE A 4 -32.79 13.26 49.32
N ILE A 5 -31.88 14.19 48.95
CA ILE A 5 -31.99 15.46 48.14
C ILE A 5 -30.91 16.47 48.63
N GLN A 6 -29.84 16.73 47.84
CA GLN A 6 -29.54 17.95 47.02
C GLN A 6 -29.40 19.27 47.82
N SER A 7 -28.61 20.30 47.51
CA SER A 7 -27.67 20.71 46.44
C SER A 7 -27.03 22.03 46.94
N SER A 8 -25.84 22.41 46.46
CA SER A 8 -25.47 23.83 46.29
C SER A 8 -24.32 23.97 45.29
N PHE A 9 -24.58 24.78 44.27
CA PHE A 9 -23.76 25.09 43.10
C PHE A 9 -23.13 26.48 43.30
N LEU A 10 -21.85 26.68 42.98
CA LEU A 10 -21.34 28.00 42.59
C LEU A 10 -20.08 27.85 41.73
N LEU A 11 -20.19 28.37 40.50
CA LEU A 11 -19.14 28.44 39.48
C LEU A 11 -18.00 29.38 39.92
N PHE A 12 -16.76 29.01 39.60
CA PHE A 12 -15.64 29.94 39.44
C PHE A 12 -15.04 29.76 38.04
N ILE A 13 -15.07 30.83 37.26
CA ILE A 13 -14.41 30.98 35.96
C ILE A 13 -12.96 31.39 36.24
N LEU A 14 -12.00 30.64 35.73
CA LEU A 14 -10.59 31.05 35.64
C LEU A 14 -10.14 30.91 34.19
N GLY A 15 -9.96 32.05 33.54
CA GLY A 15 -9.34 32.16 32.22
C GLY A 15 -7.86 31.84 32.31
N PHE A 16 -7.39 30.95 31.43
CA PHE A 16 -5.98 30.76 31.15
C PHE A 16 -5.64 31.52 29.86
N SER A 17 -4.89 32.60 30.03
CA SER A 17 -4.23 33.34 28.96
C SER A 17 -3.13 32.46 28.37
N TYR A 18 -3.28 32.04 27.11
CA TYR A 18 -2.20 31.43 26.35
C TYR A 18 -1.15 32.50 26.02
N ILE A 19 0.06 32.33 26.57
CA ILE A 19 1.24 33.05 26.13
C ILE A 19 1.65 32.43 24.78
N TYR A 20 1.46 33.19 23.70
CA TYR A 20 2.01 32.88 22.39
C TYR A 20 3.54 32.91 22.46
N CYS A 21 4.16 31.74 22.40
CA CYS A 21 5.56 31.63 22.04
C CYS A 21 5.61 31.48 20.51
N ASN A 22 6.02 32.54 19.81
CA ASN A 22 6.29 32.53 18.37
C ASN A 22 7.51 31.64 18.09
N GLY A 23 7.26 30.37 17.80
CA GLY A 23 8.16 29.53 17.02
C GLY A 23 7.50 29.26 15.67
N GLN A 24 8.07 29.78 14.57
CA GLN A 24 7.71 29.37 13.22
C GLN A 24 8.18 27.92 13.00
N GLY A 25 7.48 26.95 13.58
CA GLY A 25 7.53 25.56 13.14
C GLY A 25 6.65 25.43 11.90
N ASN A 26 7.24 25.10 10.76
CA ASN A 26 6.50 24.83 9.53
C ASN A 26 5.67 23.56 9.74
N THR A 27 4.44 23.69 10.24
CA THR A 27 3.53 22.56 10.44
C THR A 27 3.25 21.91 9.10
N ASP A 28 3.55 20.63 8.97
CA ASP A 28 3.27 19.88 7.75
C ASP A 28 1.83 19.37 7.79
N TYR A 29 0.95 20.05 7.05
CA TYR A 29 -0.47 19.73 6.98
C TYR A 29 -0.80 18.60 5.99
N LEU A 30 0.14 18.24 5.11
CA LEU A 30 -0.13 17.43 3.91
C LEU A 30 0.61 16.09 3.91
N SER A 31 1.24 15.69 5.02
CA SER A 31 1.90 14.39 5.18
C SER A 31 1.21 13.43 6.14
N VAL A 32 0.41 13.93 7.08
CA VAL A 32 -0.24 13.10 8.11
C VAL A 32 -1.76 13.15 8.01
N PHE A 33 -2.35 12.00 7.67
CA PHE A 33 -3.78 11.81 7.51
C PHE A 33 -4.32 10.76 8.50
N PRO A 34 -5.61 10.79 8.85
CA PRO A 34 -6.23 9.75 9.67
C PRO A 34 -6.13 8.38 8.98
N TYR A 35 -6.21 7.32 9.78
CA TYR A 35 -6.18 5.95 9.27
C TYR A 35 -7.36 5.69 8.32
N GLY A 36 -7.08 5.09 7.16
CA GLY A 36 -8.08 4.85 6.12
C GLY A 36 -8.35 6.05 5.22
N GLU A 37 -7.79 7.22 5.53
CA GLU A 37 -7.98 8.49 4.83
C GLU A 37 -6.69 8.98 4.16
N SER A 38 -5.64 8.14 4.12
CA SER A 38 -4.37 8.52 3.52
C SER A 38 -4.46 8.54 1.98
N PRO A 39 -3.72 9.45 1.32
CA PRO A 39 -3.63 9.54 -0.13
C PRO A 39 -3.29 8.21 -0.82
N THR A 40 -2.34 7.45 -0.26
CA THR A 40 -1.97 6.12 -0.79
C THR A 40 -3.14 5.14 -0.70
N GLN A 41 -3.83 5.08 0.44
CA GLN A 41 -4.92 4.13 0.65
C GLN A 41 -6.13 4.45 -0.22
N ILE A 42 -6.55 5.73 -0.23
CA ILE A 42 -7.67 6.19 -1.04
C ILE A 42 -7.33 6.09 -2.54
N GLY A 43 -6.15 6.55 -2.94
CA GLY A 43 -5.71 6.48 -4.33
C GLY A 43 -5.69 5.05 -4.87
N LYS A 44 -5.23 4.07 -4.06
CA LYS A 44 -5.24 2.66 -4.44
C LYS A 44 -6.66 2.12 -4.60
N ARG A 45 -7.56 2.39 -3.64
CA ARG A 45 -8.97 2.01 -3.73
C ARG A 45 -9.64 2.54 -5.00
N ILE A 46 -9.47 3.83 -5.27
CA ILE A 46 -10.09 4.47 -6.45
C ILE A 46 -9.46 3.96 -7.76
N ALA A 47 -8.14 3.73 -7.79
CA ALA A 47 -7.48 3.19 -8.98
C ALA A 47 -7.91 1.74 -9.29
N ASP A 48 -8.02 0.90 -8.25
CA ASP A 48 -8.50 -0.49 -8.40
C ASP A 48 -9.96 -0.53 -8.82
N HIS A 49 -10.81 0.29 -8.21
CA HIS A 49 -12.19 0.47 -8.64
C HIS A 49 -12.27 0.92 -10.11
N PHE A 50 -11.40 1.85 -10.52
CA PHE A 50 -11.35 2.34 -11.89
C PHE A 50 -11.00 1.25 -12.91
N VAL A 51 -10.07 0.33 -12.60
CA VAL A 51 -9.79 -0.84 -13.46
C VAL A 51 -11.07 -1.66 -13.71
N GLY A 52 -11.85 -1.94 -12.67
CA GLY A 52 -13.14 -2.62 -12.80
C GLY A 52 -14.13 -1.86 -13.67
N THR A 53 -14.21 -0.54 -13.49
CA THR A 53 -15.05 0.35 -14.31
C THR A 53 -14.61 0.37 -15.77
N LEU A 54 -13.31 0.39 -16.04
CA LEU A 54 -12.73 0.40 -17.37
C LEU A 54 -12.99 -0.93 -18.10
N ASN A 55 -12.79 -2.05 -17.43
CA ASN A 55 -13.10 -3.38 -17.97
C ASN A 55 -14.58 -3.54 -18.31
N ARG A 56 -15.48 -3.01 -17.46
CA ARG A 56 -16.92 -2.96 -17.77
C ARG A 56 -17.23 -2.05 -18.96
N PHE A 57 -16.59 -0.89 -19.04
CA PHE A 57 -16.80 0.09 -20.11
C PHE A 57 -16.30 -0.39 -21.48
N ILE A 58 -15.13 -1.03 -21.52
CA ILE A 58 -14.52 -1.57 -22.74
C ILE A 58 -15.06 -2.97 -23.09
N GLY A 59 -15.73 -3.65 -22.16
CA GLY A 59 -16.35 -4.96 -22.39
C GLY A 59 -17.40 -5.00 -23.52
N GLU A 60 -17.74 -6.21 -23.99
CA GLU A 60 -18.61 -6.43 -25.16
C GLU A 60 -20.03 -5.81 -24.99
N ASN A 61 -20.54 -5.18 -26.05
CA ASN A 61 -21.91 -4.64 -26.17
C ASN A 61 -22.29 -3.43 -25.27
N GLN A 62 -21.30 -2.70 -24.73
CA GLN A 62 -21.54 -1.50 -23.91
C GLN A 62 -21.54 -0.21 -24.75
N LYS A 63 -22.50 0.69 -24.52
CA LYS A 63 -22.51 2.06 -25.03
C LYS A 63 -22.00 3.02 -23.96
N PRO A 64 -21.30 4.12 -24.31
CA PRO A 64 -20.93 4.56 -25.65
C PRO A 64 -19.78 3.74 -26.26
N ASN A 65 -19.71 3.72 -27.60
CA ASN A 65 -18.71 2.93 -28.34
C ASN A 65 -17.38 3.68 -28.54
N TYR A 66 -17.02 4.61 -27.65
CA TYR A 66 -15.78 5.38 -27.73
C TYR A 66 -15.33 5.90 -26.36
N ILE A 67 -14.02 6.12 -26.19
CA ILE A 67 -13.44 6.71 -24.99
C ILE A 67 -13.67 8.24 -25.02
N HIS A 68 -14.26 8.79 -23.96
CA HIS A 68 -14.49 10.22 -23.79
C HIS A 68 -13.60 10.78 -22.66
N TYR A 69 -13.38 12.09 -22.61
CA TYR A 69 -12.43 12.72 -21.68
C TYR A 69 -12.52 12.31 -20.20
N PRO A 70 -13.69 12.04 -19.57
CA PRO A 70 -13.70 11.68 -18.14
C PRO A 70 -12.98 10.35 -17.90
N VAL A 71 -13.15 9.39 -18.80
CA VAL A 71 -12.43 8.11 -18.79
C VAL A 71 -10.93 8.36 -18.98
N THR A 72 -10.56 9.18 -19.96
CA THR A 72 -9.17 9.56 -20.22
C THR A 72 -8.49 10.19 -18.99
N CYS A 73 -9.18 11.13 -18.33
CA CYS A 73 -8.71 11.83 -17.14
C CYS A 73 -8.46 10.89 -15.96
N ALA A 74 -9.42 10.00 -15.69
CA ALA A 74 -9.31 9.00 -14.63
C ALA A 74 -8.22 7.97 -14.94
N TRP A 75 -8.11 7.52 -16.20
CA TRP A 75 -7.09 6.57 -16.63
C TRP A 75 -5.69 7.14 -16.51
N SER A 76 -5.46 8.37 -16.97
CA SER A 76 -4.18 9.05 -16.80
C SER A 76 -3.83 9.23 -15.31
N GLY A 77 -4.81 9.60 -14.47
CA GLY A 77 -4.65 9.68 -13.03
C GLY A 77 -4.24 8.35 -12.39
N ALA A 78 -4.87 7.24 -12.79
CA ALA A 78 -4.61 5.91 -12.28
C ALA A 78 -3.24 5.37 -12.74
N LEU A 79 -2.86 5.60 -14.01
CA LEU A 79 -1.54 5.27 -14.53
C LEU A 79 -0.44 6.02 -13.79
N GLU A 80 -0.64 7.32 -13.54
CA GLU A 80 0.32 8.12 -12.78
C GLU A 80 0.38 7.69 -11.32
N PHE A 81 -0.75 7.33 -10.71
CA PHE A 81 -0.79 6.77 -9.36
C PHE A 81 0.04 5.49 -9.27
N ALA A 82 -0.23 4.53 -10.16
CA ALA A 82 0.48 3.26 -10.23
C ALA A 82 1.99 3.46 -10.46
N ARG A 83 2.37 4.49 -11.24
CA ARG A 83 3.77 4.86 -11.45
C ARG A 83 4.41 5.43 -10.18
N LEU A 84 3.73 6.35 -9.50
CA LEU A 84 4.22 7.02 -8.28
C LEU A 84 4.33 6.08 -7.09
N THR A 85 3.44 5.10 -6.98
CA THR A 85 3.45 4.07 -5.92
C THR A 85 4.27 2.84 -6.28
N ASN A 86 4.82 2.78 -7.49
CA ASN A 86 5.51 1.61 -8.03
C ASN A 86 4.66 0.32 -7.99
N ASP A 87 3.34 0.44 -8.11
CA ASP A 87 2.41 -0.69 -8.15
C ASP A 87 2.43 -1.34 -9.54
N LYS A 88 3.25 -2.38 -9.68
CA LYS A 88 3.43 -3.11 -10.94
C LYS A 88 2.20 -3.89 -11.37
N ALA A 89 1.40 -4.39 -10.42
CA ALA A 89 0.17 -5.09 -10.74
C ALA A 89 -0.85 -4.12 -11.34
N LEU A 90 -1.05 -2.97 -10.70
CA LEU A 90 -1.95 -1.93 -11.22
C LEU A 90 -1.49 -1.36 -12.57
N GLN A 91 -0.18 -1.19 -12.78
CA GLN A 91 0.38 -0.81 -14.10
C GLN A 91 -0.02 -1.85 -15.17
N GLN A 92 0.12 -3.13 -14.85
CA GLN A 92 -0.23 -4.21 -15.77
C GLN A 92 -1.74 -4.26 -16.03
N ASP A 93 -2.58 -4.16 -14.99
CA ASP A 93 -4.04 -4.19 -15.12
C ASP A 93 -4.56 -3.03 -15.99
N LEU A 94 -3.99 -1.83 -15.83
CA LEU A 94 -4.34 -0.66 -16.65
C LEU A 94 -3.85 -0.79 -18.09
N LEU A 95 -2.71 -1.45 -18.32
CA LEU A 95 -2.21 -1.77 -19.65
C LEU A 95 -3.08 -2.83 -20.32
N ASP A 96 -3.44 -3.90 -19.61
CA ASP A 96 -4.29 -4.98 -20.11
C ASP A 96 -5.67 -4.45 -20.52
N ALA A 97 -6.22 -3.50 -19.76
CA ALA A 97 -7.45 -2.81 -20.13
C ALA A 97 -7.30 -1.92 -21.38
N TYR A 98 -6.08 -1.49 -21.74
CA TYR A 98 -5.80 -0.74 -22.97
C TYR A 98 -5.69 -1.66 -24.20
N LEU A 99 -5.15 -2.87 -24.05
CA LEU A 99 -4.85 -3.77 -25.18
C LEU A 99 -6.03 -4.01 -26.15
N PRO A 100 -7.30 -4.15 -25.71
CA PRO A 100 -8.44 -4.24 -26.62
C PRO A 100 -8.55 -3.06 -27.59
N LEU A 101 -8.14 -1.86 -27.19
CA LEU A 101 -8.14 -0.65 -28.02
C LEU A 101 -7.09 -0.70 -29.15
N GLU A 102 -6.13 -1.62 -29.09
CA GLU A 102 -5.20 -1.88 -30.18
C GLU A 102 -5.75 -2.91 -31.19
N GLY A 103 -6.63 -3.79 -30.72
CA GLY A 103 -7.22 -4.90 -31.47
C GLY A 103 -8.71 -4.71 -31.74
N GLU A 104 -9.51 -5.59 -31.14
CA GLU A 104 -10.94 -5.77 -31.42
C GLU A 104 -11.80 -4.55 -31.05
N ARG A 105 -11.33 -3.67 -30.16
CA ARG A 105 -12.00 -2.43 -29.74
C ARG A 105 -11.33 -1.16 -30.25
N LYS A 106 -10.49 -1.25 -31.29
CA LYS A 106 -9.83 -0.09 -31.90
C LYS A 106 -10.76 1.04 -32.34
N SER A 107 -12.00 0.72 -32.71
CA SER A 107 -13.01 1.73 -33.07
C SER A 107 -13.43 2.63 -31.89
N MET A 108 -13.11 2.26 -30.66
CA MET A 108 -13.35 3.09 -29.48
C MET A 108 -12.31 4.19 -29.27
N VAL A 109 -11.12 4.05 -29.87
CA VAL A 109 -10.11 5.12 -29.85
C VAL A 109 -10.71 6.30 -30.61
N PRO A 110 -10.90 7.46 -29.97
CA PRO A 110 -11.56 8.57 -30.61
C PRO A 110 -10.71 9.14 -31.75
N ILE A 111 -11.31 9.98 -32.60
CA ILE A 111 -10.54 10.82 -33.51
C ILE A 111 -10.32 12.14 -32.77
N GLY A 112 -9.08 12.61 -32.65
CA GLY A 112 -8.75 13.88 -32.00
C GLY A 112 -9.13 15.11 -32.82
N ASP A 113 -10.35 15.17 -33.37
CA ASP A 113 -10.88 16.30 -34.15
C ASP A 113 -11.78 17.24 -33.33
N HIS A 114 -11.76 17.08 -32.01
CA HIS A 114 -12.49 17.87 -31.02
C HIS A 114 -11.75 17.82 -29.69
N VAL A 115 -11.78 18.92 -28.94
CA VAL A 115 -11.08 19.08 -27.65
C VAL A 115 -11.35 17.94 -26.65
N ASP A 116 -12.62 17.52 -26.52
CA ASP A 116 -13.03 16.43 -25.62
C ASP A 116 -12.52 15.03 -26.05
N PHE A 117 -11.97 14.91 -27.26
CA PHE A 117 -11.45 13.68 -27.84
C PHE A 117 -9.92 13.71 -27.95
N ALA A 118 -9.35 14.85 -28.33
CA ALA A 118 -7.91 15.01 -28.48
C ALA A 118 -7.16 14.75 -27.17
N VAL A 119 -7.76 15.08 -26.03
CA VAL A 119 -7.18 14.80 -24.72
C VAL A 119 -6.87 13.30 -24.50
N PHE A 120 -7.49 12.37 -25.25
CA PHE A 120 -7.14 10.94 -25.22
C PHE A 120 -5.64 10.66 -25.34
N GLY A 121 -4.90 11.49 -26.09
CA GLY A 121 -3.45 11.36 -26.27
C GLY A 121 -2.63 11.36 -24.96
N ILE A 122 -3.17 11.84 -23.83
CA ILE A 122 -2.48 11.76 -22.53
C ILE A 122 -2.34 10.32 -22.02
N VAL A 123 -3.23 9.40 -22.40
CA VAL A 123 -3.16 7.98 -21.98
C VAL A 123 -2.00 7.28 -22.69
N PRO A 124 -1.85 7.31 -24.03
CA PRO A 124 -0.67 6.77 -24.70
C PRO A 124 0.65 7.42 -24.24
N PHE A 125 0.69 8.73 -23.90
CA PHE A 125 1.89 9.31 -23.28
C PHE A 125 2.23 8.65 -21.94
N ALA A 126 1.24 8.42 -21.08
CA ALA A 126 1.44 7.75 -19.80
C ALA A 126 1.90 6.29 -19.98
N LEU A 127 1.32 5.56 -20.93
CA LEU A 127 1.72 4.19 -21.27
C LEU A 127 3.16 4.14 -21.79
N TYR A 128 3.56 5.04 -22.70
CA TYR A 128 4.94 5.11 -23.18
C TYR A 128 5.93 5.28 -22.02
N ARG A 129 5.65 6.15 -21.05
CA ARG A 129 6.54 6.34 -19.89
C ARG A 129 6.64 5.12 -18.97
N GLN A 130 5.69 4.18 -19.06
CA GLN A 130 5.71 2.94 -18.28
C GLN A 130 6.34 1.78 -19.05
N THR A 131 6.04 1.64 -20.34
CA THR A 131 6.42 0.47 -21.17
C THR A 131 7.62 0.73 -22.06
N ASN A 132 7.92 2.00 -22.36
CA ASN A 132 8.90 2.43 -23.34
C ASN A 132 8.65 1.89 -24.77
N GLU A 133 7.39 1.56 -25.11
CA GLU A 133 7.00 1.12 -26.46
C GLU A 133 6.67 2.31 -27.38
N GLU A 134 7.47 2.51 -28.43
CA GLU A 134 7.38 3.64 -29.37
C GLU A 134 6.00 3.85 -30.01
N LYS A 135 5.22 2.77 -30.23
CA LYS A 135 3.86 2.88 -30.80
C LYS A 135 2.94 3.81 -30.01
N TYR A 136 3.10 3.86 -28.68
CA TYR A 136 2.31 4.73 -27.82
C TYR A 136 2.76 6.19 -27.94
N LEU A 137 4.08 6.41 -28.08
CA LEU A 137 4.63 7.75 -28.31
C LEU A 137 4.15 8.32 -29.64
N ASP A 138 4.25 7.55 -30.72
CA ASP A 138 3.83 7.96 -32.06
C ASP A 138 2.37 8.40 -32.08
N LEU A 139 1.48 7.60 -31.48
CA LEU A 139 0.06 7.93 -31.36
C LEU A 139 -0.17 9.20 -30.54
N ALA A 140 0.50 9.33 -29.39
CA ALA A 140 0.34 10.48 -28.51
C ALA A 140 0.81 11.80 -29.16
N VAL A 141 1.96 11.76 -29.84
CA VAL A 141 2.55 12.90 -30.56
C VAL A 141 1.66 13.31 -31.73
N ASP A 142 1.11 12.35 -32.49
CA ASP A 142 0.17 12.65 -33.58
C ASP A 142 -1.04 13.46 -33.10
N TYR A 143 -1.60 13.10 -31.94
CA TYR A 143 -2.67 13.87 -31.30
C TYR A 143 -2.22 15.28 -30.90
N ALA A 144 -1.07 15.40 -30.22
CA ALA A 144 -0.56 16.68 -29.74
C ALA A 144 -0.23 17.65 -30.88
N ASP A 145 0.32 17.16 -32.00
CA ASP A 145 0.66 17.98 -33.16
C ASP A 145 -0.56 18.34 -33.99
N LYS A 146 -1.52 17.42 -34.15
CA LYS A 146 -2.79 17.71 -34.83
C LYS A 146 -3.58 18.80 -34.15
N GLN A 147 -3.57 18.89 -32.82
CA GLN A 147 -4.24 19.96 -32.05
C GLN A 147 -3.78 21.38 -32.42
N TRP A 148 -2.57 21.54 -32.97
CA TRP A 148 -2.03 22.79 -33.52
C TRP A 148 -1.83 22.78 -35.05
N GLY A 149 -2.31 21.74 -35.71
CA GLY A 149 -2.30 21.59 -37.17
C GLY A 149 -3.48 22.30 -37.84
N ALA A 150 -3.55 22.16 -39.16
CA ALA A 150 -4.67 22.71 -39.94
C ALA A 150 -6.00 22.11 -39.45
N PRO A 151 -7.09 22.91 -39.31
CA PRO A 151 -8.37 22.40 -38.83
C PRO A 151 -8.86 21.21 -39.66
N PHE A 152 -9.24 20.12 -38.99
CA PHE A 152 -9.70 18.88 -39.64
C PHE A 152 -10.85 18.21 -38.86
N GLY A 153 -11.58 17.33 -39.56
CA GLY A 153 -12.65 16.52 -38.97
C GLY A 153 -14.02 17.21 -38.95
N ARG A 154 -14.98 16.59 -38.28
CA ARG A 154 -16.42 16.91 -38.45
C ARG A 154 -16.89 18.15 -37.68
N TYR A 155 -16.11 18.60 -36.69
CA TYR A 155 -16.47 19.72 -35.82
C TYR A 155 -15.89 21.06 -36.27
N VAL A 156 -15.09 21.06 -37.34
CA VAL A 156 -14.49 22.25 -37.91
C VAL A 156 -15.57 23.24 -38.32
N ASN A 157 -15.41 24.47 -37.88
CA ASN A 157 -16.29 25.58 -38.23
C ASN A 157 -15.47 26.88 -38.38
N ALA A 158 -16.14 28.01 -38.60
CA ALA A 158 -15.46 29.30 -38.81
C ALA A 158 -14.56 29.70 -37.62
N SER A 159 -14.95 29.36 -36.39
CA SER A 159 -14.16 29.59 -35.18
C SER A 159 -12.83 28.85 -35.21
N SER A 160 -12.83 27.62 -35.71
CA SER A 160 -11.62 26.80 -35.80
C SER A 160 -10.55 27.46 -36.66
N TYR A 161 -10.92 27.99 -37.83
CA TYR A 161 -9.99 28.75 -38.68
C TYR A 161 -9.60 30.09 -38.07
N TYR A 162 -10.51 30.75 -37.35
CA TYR A 162 -10.22 32.03 -36.68
C TYR A 162 -9.11 31.88 -35.63
N TYR A 163 -9.20 30.88 -34.74
CA TYR A 163 -8.20 30.64 -33.70
C TYR A 163 -6.91 30.04 -34.25
N TYR A 164 -7.00 29.11 -35.20
CA TYR A 164 -5.83 28.59 -35.93
C TYR A 164 -5.00 29.72 -36.56
N ASN A 165 -5.64 30.68 -37.23
CA ASN A 165 -4.96 31.83 -37.85
C ASN A 165 -4.32 32.80 -36.84
N LYS A 166 -4.68 32.72 -35.55
CA LYS A 166 -4.02 33.44 -34.45
C LYS A 166 -2.88 32.63 -33.81
N GLY A 167 -2.61 31.43 -34.32
CA GLY A 167 -1.65 30.49 -33.77
C GLY A 167 -2.06 29.94 -32.41
N LEU A 168 -3.37 29.78 -32.21
CA LEU A 168 -4.01 29.05 -31.10
C LEU A 168 -4.50 27.70 -31.63
N SER A 169 -4.98 26.83 -30.75
CA SER A 169 -5.57 25.56 -31.19
C SER A 169 -6.76 25.80 -32.12
N PHE A 170 -6.98 24.93 -33.11
CA PHE A 170 -8.21 24.98 -33.90
C PHE A 170 -9.44 24.49 -33.11
N GLU A 171 -9.21 23.85 -31.96
CA GLU A 171 -10.23 23.28 -31.08
C GLU A 171 -10.78 24.32 -30.09
N THR A 172 -10.21 25.52 -30.03
CA THR A 172 -10.61 26.61 -29.12
C THR A 172 -12.08 26.99 -29.29
N ARG A 173 -12.88 26.82 -28.23
CA ARG A 173 -14.32 27.20 -28.20
C ARG A 173 -14.61 28.41 -27.32
N MET A 174 -13.64 28.85 -26.51
CA MET A 174 -13.81 29.82 -25.42
C MET A 174 -14.80 29.35 -24.36
N TRP A 175 -14.74 28.05 -24.05
CA TRP A 175 -15.40 27.46 -22.89
C TRP A 175 -14.32 27.13 -21.88
N ILE A 176 -14.57 27.44 -20.62
CA ILE A 176 -13.56 27.32 -19.56
C ILE A 176 -12.95 25.91 -19.47
N ASP A 177 -13.71 24.86 -19.79
CA ASP A 177 -13.30 23.45 -19.80
C ASP A 177 -12.08 23.19 -20.71
N ASP A 178 -11.95 23.97 -21.79
CA ASP A 178 -10.87 23.84 -22.77
C ASP A 178 -9.49 23.99 -22.10
N MET A 179 -9.41 24.71 -20.97
CA MET A 179 -8.15 24.99 -20.27
C MET A 179 -7.48 23.82 -19.61
N TYR A 180 -8.19 22.74 -19.35
CA TYR A 180 -7.53 21.49 -19.02
C TYR A 180 -7.33 20.63 -20.27
N MET A 181 -8.36 20.43 -21.08
CA MET A 181 -8.32 19.46 -22.18
C MET A 181 -7.24 19.78 -23.23
N ILE A 182 -7.12 21.05 -23.63
CA ILE A 182 -6.12 21.49 -24.61
C ILE A 182 -4.73 21.43 -23.98
N THR A 183 -4.58 22.02 -22.79
CA THR A 183 -3.25 22.20 -22.20
C THR A 183 -2.67 20.89 -21.67
N ALA A 184 -3.48 19.97 -21.15
CA ALA A 184 -3.04 18.68 -20.62
C ALA A 184 -2.36 17.82 -21.70
N LEU A 185 -2.88 17.80 -22.92
CA LEU A 185 -2.24 17.06 -24.01
C LEU A 185 -0.85 17.62 -24.33
N GLN A 186 -0.75 18.95 -24.40
CA GLN A 186 0.52 19.63 -24.68
C GLN A 186 1.52 19.51 -23.52
N THR A 187 1.09 19.61 -22.26
CA THR A 187 1.98 19.44 -21.10
C THR A 187 2.51 18.01 -21.02
N GLN A 188 1.68 17.01 -21.29
CA GLN A 188 2.12 15.61 -21.34
C GLN A 188 3.09 15.35 -22.51
N ALA A 189 2.87 15.99 -23.67
CA ALA A 189 3.81 15.95 -24.78
C ALA A 189 5.17 16.56 -24.40
N TYR A 190 5.19 17.70 -23.69
CA TYR A 190 6.42 18.30 -23.19
C TYR A 190 7.15 17.39 -22.19
N ILE A 191 6.44 16.83 -21.21
CA ILE A 191 7.01 15.93 -20.19
C ILE A 191 7.71 14.74 -20.84
N THR A 192 7.09 14.16 -21.88
CA THR A 192 7.61 12.95 -22.53
C THR A 192 8.72 13.25 -23.53
N THR A 193 8.61 14.33 -24.32
CA THR A 193 9.53 14.60 -25.44
C THR A 193 10.62 15.63 -25.13
N GLY A 194 10.42 16.47 -24.11
CA GLY A 194 11.25 17.64 -23.81
C GLY A 194 11.13 18.78 -24.83
N ASN A 195 10.26 18.67 -25.85
CA ASN A 195 10.13 19.69 -26.89
C ASN A 195 9.32 20.90 -26.40
N LYS A 196 10.00 22.04 -26.27
CA LYS A 196 9.45 23.28 -25.72
C LYS A 196 8.25 23.83 -26.49
N VAL A 197 8.10 23.48 -27.77
CA VAL A 197 6.96 23.95 -28.59
C VAL A 197 5.62 23.63 -27.93
N TYR A 198 5.50 22.47 -27.29
CA TYR A 198 4.26 22.06 -26.62
C TYR A 198 3.96 22.94 -25.41
N LEU A 199 4.99 23.28 -24.63
CA LEU A 199 4.83 24.17 -23.48
C LEU A 199 4.50 25.60 -23.90
N ASP A 200 5.14 26.10 -24.96
CA ASP A 200 4.87 27.43 -25.52
C ASP A 200 3.42 27.53 -26.06
N ARG A 201 2.93 26.48 -26.74
CA ARG A 201 1.54 26.35 -27.21
C ARG A 201 0.56 26.43 -26.04
N ALA A 202 0.78 25.62 -25.00
CA ALA A 202 -0.09 25.56 -23.83
C ALA A 202 -0.13 26.90 -23.07
N ALA A 203 1.01 27.55 -22.86
CA ALA A 203 1.10 28.82 -22.14
C ALA A 203 0.40 29.95 -22.90
N LYS A 204 0.61 30.04 -24.22
CA LYS A 204 -0.05 31.03 -25.06
C LYS A 204 -1.57 30.85 -25.09
N GLU A 205 -2.05 29.61 -25.20
CA GLU A 205 -3.48 29.30 -25.14
C GLU A 205 -4.07 29.70 -23.79
N MET A 206 -3.40 29.36 -22.68
CA MET A 206 -3.83 29.74 -21.33
C MET A 206 -3.99 31.25 -21.20
N VAL A 207 -2.97 32.04 -21.56
CA VAL A 207 -3.03 33.52 -21.49
C VAL A 207 -4.22 34.08 -22.27
N HIS A 208 -4.54 33.52 -23.43
CA HIS A 208 -5.71 33.96 -24.20
C HIS A 208 -7.04 33.80 -23.44
N TYR A 209 -7.19 32.72 -22.68
CA TYR A 209 -8.37 32.49 -21.84
C TYR A 209 -8.36 33.34 -20.58
N LEU A 210 -7.19 33.57 -19.98
CA LEU A 210 -7.05 34.50 -18.85
C LEU A 210 -7.57 35.89 -19.21
N ASP A 211 -7.13 36.42 -20.36
CA ASP A 211 -7.53 37.73 -20.86
C ASP A 211 -9.03 37.83 -21.19
N SER A 212 -9.66 36.70 -21.51
CA SER A 212 -11.03 36.67 -22.01
C SER A 212 -12.07 36.32 -20.94
N LEU A 213 -11.78 35.37 -20.04
CA LEU A 213 -12.76 34.77 -19.14
C LEU A 213 -12.54 35.12 -17.66
N GLN A 214 -11.33 35.54 -17.25
CA GLN A 214 -11.07 35.84 -15.84
C GLN A 214 -11.76 37.14 -15.41
N GLN A 215 -12.46 37.09 -14.28
CA GLN A 215 -13.19 38.22 -13.73
C GLN A 215 -12.38 38.98 -12.68
N PRO A 216 -12.80 40.21 -12.29
CA PRO A 216 -12.11 41.01 -11.27
C PRO A 216 -11.94 40.29 -9.92
N ASN A 217 -12.84 39.38 -9.54
CA ASN A 217 -12.72 38.55 -8.35
C ASN A 217 -11.75 37.36 -8.52
N GLY A 218 -11.21 37.11 -9.71
CA GLY A 218 -10.27 36.01 -9.97
C GLY A 218 -10.89 34.68 -10.37
N LEU A 219 -12.20 34.52 -10.22
CA LEU A 219 -12.95 33.41 -10.81
C LEU A 219 -13.19 33.68 -12.30
N PHE A 220 -13.72 32.69 -13.00
CA PHE A 220 -13.91 32.71 -14.44
C PHE A 220 -15.35 32.38 -14.81
N PHE A 221 -15.87 33.06 -15.82
CA PHE A 221 -17.15 32.66 -16.42
C PHE A 221 -17.00 31.35 -17.19
N HIS A 222 -18.04 30.52 -17.18
CA HIS A 222 -18.10 29.32 -18.03
C HIS A 222 -17.85 29.67 -19.49
N ALA A 223 -18.50 30.72 -19.98
CA ALA A 223 -18.21 31.36 -21.26
C ALA A 223 -18.68 32.83 -21.22
N LEU A 224 -18.28 33.64 -22.18
CA LEU A 224 -18.70 35.06 -22.26
C LEU A 224 -20.22 35.25 -22.32
N ASP A 225 -20.92 34.34 -22.99
CA ASP A 225 -22.38 34.31 -23.13
C ASP A 225 -23.08 33.47 -22.05
N ALA A 226 -22.33 32.92 -21.08
CA ALA A 226 -22.85 32.19 -19.92
C ALA A 226 -22.08 32.63 -18.66
N PRO A 227 -22.39 33.82 -18.10
CA PRO A 227 -21.60 34.48 -17.07
C PRO A 227 -21.83 33.90 -15.67
N PHE A 228 -21.56 32.60 -15.51
CA PHE A 228 -21.71 31.86 -14.25
C PHE A 228 -20.36 31.31 -13.79
N TYR A 229 -20.08 31.41 -12.49
CA TYR A 229 -18.91 30.81 -11.86
C TYR A 229 -19.16 29.34 -11.54
N TRP A 230 -19.39 28.57 -12.60
CA TRP A 230 -19.63 27.13 -12.50
C TRP A 230 -18.41 26.43 -11.89
N GLY A 231 -18.65 25.64 -10.84
CA GLY A 231 -17.65 24.97 -10.03
C GLY A 231 -16.69 24.15 -10.88
N ARG A 232 -17.16 23.11 -11.57
CA ARG A 232 -16.26 22.22 -12.34
C ARG A 232 -15.55 22.95 -13.48
N GLY A 233 -16.22 23.88 -14.14
CA GLY A 233 -15.58 24.72 -15.16
C GLY A 233 -14.38 25.49 -14.59
N ASN A 234 -14.55 26.13 -13.43
CA ASN A 234 -13.43 26.77 -12.71
C ASN A 234 -12.40 25.74 -12.23
N GLY A 235 -12.83 24.52 -11.88
CA GLY A 235 -11.95 23.41 -11.58
C GLY A 235 -10.98 23.10 -12.72
N TRP A 236 -11.47 23.03 -13.96
CA TRP A 236 -10.64 22.80 -15.14
C TRP A 236 -9.59 23.91 -15.35
N MET A 237 -9.99 25.16 -15.14
CA MET A 237 -9.06 26.29 -15.16
C MET A 237 -7.99 26.18 -14.06
N ALA A 238 -8.38 25.83 -12.83
CA ALA A 238 -7.47 25.69 -11.70
C ALA A 238 -6.40 24.60 -11.96
N VAL A 239 -6.83 23.42 -12.43
CA VAL A 239 -5.92 22.31 -12.75
C VAL A 239 -5.04 22.66 -13.95
N GLY A 240 -5.61 23.24 -15.02
CA GLY A 240 -4.84 23.65 -16.21
C GLY A 240 -3.73 24.66 -15.89
N MET A 241 -4.04 25.69 -15.10
CA MET A 241 -3.03 26.65 -14.64
C MET A 241 -1.95 25.95 -13.78
N THR A 242 -2.37 25.07 -12.88
CA THR A 242 -1.46 24.33 -11.97
C THR A 242 -0.47 23.46 -12.77
N GLU A 243 -0.95 22.66 -13.72
CA GLU A 243 -0.13 21.78 -14.53
C GLU A 243 0.88 22.54 -15.40
N ILE A 244 0.46 23.64 -16.02
CA ILE A 244 1.36 24.49 -16.80
C ILE A 244 2.42 25.14 -15.89
N LEU A 245 2.03 25.66 -14.72
CA LEU A 245 2.95 26.34 -13.80
C LEU A 245 4.04 25.41 -13.24
N LYS A 246 3.75 24.11 -13.07
CA LYS A 246 4.74 23.09 -12.65
C LYS A 246 5.88 22.97 -13.66
N LEU A 247 5.59 23.22 -14.94
CA LEU A 247 6.50 22.96 -16.05
C LEU A 247 7.15 24.24 -16.59
N LEU A 248 6.50 25.39 -16.45
CA LEU A 248 7.00 26.65 -16.96
C LEU A 248 8.27 27.11 -16.23
N PRO A 249 9.40 27.30 -16.95
CA PRO A 249 10.58 27.95 -16.39
C PRO A 249 10.24 29.35 -15.88
N ILE A 250 10.88 29.77 -14.78
CA ILE A 250 10.67 31.11 -14.19
C ILE A 250 10.85 32.24 -15.23
N SER A 251 11.74 32.05 -16.21
CA SER A 251 12.04 33.00 -17.28
C SER A 251 11.04 33.02 -18.45
N HIS A 252 10.06 32.11 -18.49
CA HIS A 252 9.10 32.06 -19.59
C HIS A 252 8.19 33.32 -19.57
N PRO A 253 7.99 34.00 -20.71
CA PRO A 253 7.28 35.30 -20.75
C PRO A 253 5.86 35.24 -20.19
N ASP A 254 5.13 34.15 -20.46
CA ASP A 254 3.74 34.00 -20.04
C ASP A 254 3.56 33.53 -18.58
N ARG A 255 4.63 33.05 -17.92
CA ARG A 255 4.51 32.47 -16.58
C ARG A 255 4.00 33.47 -15.56
N ALA A 256 4.43 34.73 -15.63
CA ALA A 256 4.03 35.76 -14.68
C ALA A 256 2.52 36.05 -14.73
N ALA A 257 1.94 36.07 -15.94
CA ALA A 257 0.50 36.26 -16.13
C ALA A 257 -0.30 35.10 -15.55
N ILE A 258 0.09 33.86 -15.88
CA ILE A 258 -0.56 32.64 -15.41
C ILE A 258 -0.45 32.51 -13.88
N PHE A 259 0.73 32.78 -13.31
CA PHE A 259 0.95 32.72 -11.87
C PHE A 259 0.12 33.76 -11.11
N THR A 260 -0.01 34.96 -11.66
CA THR A 260 -0.85 36.03 -11.09
C THR A 260 -2.32 35.63 -11.11
N ALA A 261 -2.81 35.12 -12.24
CA ALA A 261 -4.18 34.64 -12.39
C ALA A 261 -4.49 33.49 -11.43
N TYR A 262 -3.59 32.51 -11.33
CA TYR A 262 -3.68 31.39 -10.39
C TYR A 262 -3.80 31.88 -8.95
N ARG A 263 -2.88 32.72 -8.47
CA ARG A 263 -2.93 33.23 -7.08
C ARG A 263 -4.20 34.02 -6.79
N LYS A 264 -4.68 34.79 -7.77
CA LYS A 264 -5.93 35.55 -7.65
C LYS A 264 -7.14 34.62 -7.50
N MET A 265 -7.21 33.56 -8.31
CA MET A 265 -8.25 32.54 -8.20
C MET A 265 -8.18 31.79 -6.87
N MET A 266 -6.99 31.34 -6.45
CA MET A 266 -6.82 30.59 -5.20
C MET A 266 -7.23 31.41 -3.98
N ALA A 267 -6.96 32.72 -3.99
CA ALA A 267 -7.37 33.63 -2.92
C ALA A 267 -8.90 33.72 -2.79
N THR A 268 -9.62 33.67 -3.90
CA THR A 268 -11.09 33.71 -3.90
C THR A 268 -11.69 32.35 -3.55
N LEU A 269 -11.13 31.25 -4.07
CA LEU A 269 -11.54 29.91 -3.67
C LEU A 269 -11.37 29.69 -2.17
N LEU A 270 -10.31 30.23 -1.55
CA LEU A 270 -10.10 30.14 -0.11
C LEU A 270 -11.23 30.83 0.68
N GLN A 271 -11.82 31.90 0.15
CA GLN A 271 -12.95 32.61 0.78
C GLN A 271 -14.27 31.84 0.65
N TYR A 272 -14.44 31.10 -0.44
CA TYR A 272 -15.65 30.33 -0.73
C TYR A 272 -15.58 28.86 -0.30
N GLN A 273 -14.49 28.41 0.33
CA GLN A 273 -14.44 27.08 0.93
C GLN A 273 -15.43 27.01 2.09
N ASP A 274 -16.34 26.05 2.04
CA ASP A 274 -17.41 25.94 3.00
C ASP A 274 -16.97 25.35 4.36
N ALA A 275 -17.94 25.12 5.25
CA ALA A 275 -17.69 24.53 6.56
C ALA A 275 -17.19 23.07 6.49
N ASN A 276 -17.59 22.31 5.47
CA ASN A 276 -17.19 20.92 5.25
C ASN A 276 -15.85 20.79 4.49
N GLY A 277 -15.31 21.90 3.98
CA GLY A 277 -14.06 21.95 3.24
C GLY A 277 -14.24 21.83 1.72
N VAL A 278 -15.46 21.85 1.23
CA VAL A 278 -15.84 21.64 -0.16
C VAL A 278 -16.30 22.95 -0.81
N TRP A 279 -16.60 22.90 -2.11
CA TRP A 279 -17.14 24.01 -2.89
C TRP A 279 -18.45 23.61 -3.56
N HIS A 280 -19.18 24.62 -4.02
CA HIS A 280 -20.54 24.47 -4.51
C HIS A 280 -20.60 24.55 -6.05
N GLN A 281 -21.66 23.97 -6.61
CA GLN A 281 -21.94 23.90 -8.06
C GLN A 281 -21.85 25.27 -8.76
N LEU A 282 -22.31 26.34 -8.12
CA LEU A 282 -21.96 27.72 -8.45
C LEU A 282 -21.21 28.29 -7.24
N ILE A 283 -19.98 28.73 -7.44
CA ILE A 283 -19.03 29.00 -6.33
C ILE A 283 -19.51 30.13 -5.42
N ASP A 284 -20.14 31.16 -5.99
CA ASP A 284 -20.59 32.36 -5.28
C ASP A 284 -22.09 32.35 -4.92
N ASP A 285 -22.76 31.21 -5.14
CA ASP A 285 -24.20 31.08 -4.93
C ASP A 285 -24.49 30.31 -3.63
N PRO A 286 -25.12 30.93 -2.63
CA PRO A 286 -25.40 30.27 -1.36
C PRO A 286 -26.47 29.16 -1.45
N ASP A 287 -27.27 29.11 -2.52
CA ASP A 287 -28.26 28.05 -2.72
C ASP A 287 -27.69 26.86 -3.50
N ALA A 288 -26.47 26.99 -4.04
CA ALA A 288 -25.84 25.91 -4.78
C ALA A 288 -25.45 24.76 -3.85
N TRP A 289 -25.60 23.54 -4.35
CA TRP A 289 -25.26 22.32 -3.60
C TRP A 289 -23.76 22.02 -3.70
N GLU A 290 -23.24 21.31 -2.69
CA GLU A 290 -21.83 20.87 -2.61
C GLU A 290 -21.48 19.93 -3.77
N GLU A 291 -20.48 20.28 -4.56
CA GLU A 291 -20.14 19.56 -5.79
C GLU A 291 -18.71 19.00 -5.72
N THR A 292 -18.59 17.69 -5.90
CA THR A 292 -17.35 16.98 -5.55
C THR A 292 -16.28 17.04 -6.63
N SER A 293 -16.64 17.14 -7.92
CA SER A 293 -15.61 17.23 -8.98
C SER A 293 -14.80 18.51 -8.92
N CYS A 294 -15.46 19.66 -8.75
CA CYS A 294 -14.78 20.94 -8.58
C CYS A 294 -13.99 20.99 -7.27
N THR A 295 -14.55 20.43 -6.20
CA THR A 295 -13.85 20.32 -4.91
C THR A 295 -12.53 19.57 -5.07
N GLY A 296 -12.51 18.42 -5.75
CA GLY A 296 -11.27 17.68 -6.00
C GLY A 296 -10.27 18.46 -6.87
N MET A 297 -10.74 19.19 -7.87
CA MET A 297 -9.88 20.02 -8.72
C MET A 297 -9.27 21.21 -7.96
N PHE A 298 -10.05 21.86 -7.08
CA PHE A 298 -9.56 22.94 -6.23
C PHE A 298 -8.61 22.43 -5.15
N ALA A 299 -8.93 21.27 -4.54
CA ALA A 299 -8.04 20.59 -3.62
C ALA A 299 -6.69 20.30 -4.27
N TYR A 300 -6.68 19.71 -5.48
CA TYR A 300 -5.45 19.46 -6.25
C TYR A 300 -4.61 20.72 -6.45
N ALA A 301 -5.26 21.81 -6.87
CA ALA A 301 -4.61 23.10 -7.08
C ALA A 301 -4.03 23.66 -5.77
N PHE A 302 -4.75 23.56 -4.65
CA PHE A 302 -4.27 24.01 -3.34
C PHE A 302 -3.10 23.16 -2.84
N ILE A 303 -3.22 21.82 -2.89
CA ILE A 303 -2.19 20.86 -2.49
C ILE A 303 -0.89 21.17 -3.23
N THR A 304 -0.97 21.24 -4.56
CA THR A 304 0.20 21.49 -5.41
C THR A 304 0.78 22.87 -5.14
N GLY A 305 -0.06 23.91 -5.03
CA GLY A 305 0.41 25.26 -4.74
C GLY A 305 1.13 25.39 -3.40
N VAL A 306 0.72 24.63 -2.38
CA VAL A 306 1.43 24.56 -1.09
C VAL A 306 2.76 23.82 -1.25
N LYS A 307 2.77 22.65 -1.90
CA LYS A 307 3.99 21.85 -2.10
C LYS A 307 5.06 22.57 -2.93
N GLU A 308 4.64 23.32 -3.95
CA GLU A 308 5.53 24.09 -4.83
C GLU A 308 5.92 25.46 -4.23
N GLY A 309 5.42 25.80 -3.03
CA GLY A 309 5.70 27.06 -2.35
C GLY A 309 5.05 28.29 -3.00
N TRP A 310 4.06 28.09 -3.86
CA TRP A 310 3.30 29.16 -4.53
C TRP A 310 2.24 29.79 -3.62
N LEU A 311 1.72 28.98 -2.69
CA LEU A 311 0.72 29.35 -1.71
C LEU A 311 1.30 29.26 -0.30
N ASN A 312 0.84 30.15 0.58
CA ASN A 312 1.32 30.19 1.96
C ASN A 312 0.84 28.95 2.74
N ASN A 313 1.77 28.14 3.25
CA ASN A 313 1.46 26.91 3.98
C ASN A 313 0.52 27.14 5.19
N GLY A 314 0.67 28.24 5.92
CA GLY A 314 -0.14 28.52 7.11
C GLY A 314 -1.63 28.77 6.83
N SER A 315 -1.97 29.31 5.65
CA SER A 315 -3.36 29.55 5.24
C SER A 315 -3.91 28.43 4.36
N TYR A 316 -3.11 27.99 3.38
CA TYR A 316 -3.56 27.04 2.37
C TYR A 316 -3.28 25.59 2.74
N GLY A 317 -2.33 25.30 3.62
CA GLY A 317 -2.09 23.94 4.13
C GLY A 317 -3.31 23.37 4.85
N PRO A 318 -3.89 24.07 5.86
CA PRO A 318 -5.13 23.67 6.49
C PRO A 318 -6.31 23.58 5.51
N ALA A 319 -6.43 24.52 4.58
CA ALA A 319 -7.52 24.54 3.59
C ALA A 319 -7.43 23.36 2.62
N ALA A 320 -6.24 23.06 2.11
CA ALA A 320 -5.97 21.90 1.25
C ALA A 320 -6.26 20.58 1.98
N ARG A 321 -5.79 20.48 3.23
CA ARG A 321 -6.06 19.32 4.08
C ARG A 321 -7.55 19.13 4.33
N LYS A 322 -8.26 20.22 4.63
CA LYS A 322 -9.71 20.22 4.85
C LYS A 322 -10.45 19.80 3.59
N ALA A 323 -10.01 20.27 2.41
CA ALA A 323 -10.58 19.90 1.13
C ALA A 323 -10.39 18.42 0.81
N TRP A 324 -9.21 17.86 1.06
CA TRP A 324 -8.99 16.41 0.90
C TRP A 324 -9.92 15.60 1.79
N LEU A 325 -10.00 15.92 3.09
CA LEU A 325 -10.88 15.21 4.02
C LEU A 325 -12.36 15.36 3.67
N GLY A 326 -12.78 16.58 3.31
CA GLY A 326 -14.15 16.85 2.87
C GLY A 326 -14.49 16.03 1.64
N LEU A 327 -13.62 16.03 0.62
CA LEU A 327 -13.81 15.28 -0.62
C LEU A 327 -13.97 13.77 -0.39
N ILE A 328 -13.06 13.14 0.37
CA ILE A 328 -13.09 11.69 0.55
C ILE A 328 -14.28 11.22 1.41
N SER A 329 -14.91 12.12 2.16
CA SER A 329 -16.12 11.81 2.92
C SER A 329 -17.34 11.52 2.02
N PHE A 330 -17.29 11.89 0.74
CA PHE A 330 -18.32 11.60 -0.26
C PHE A 330 -18.11 10.26 -1.00
N ILE A 331 -17.03 9.52 -0.69
CA ILE A 331 -16.79 8.19 -1.24
C ILE A 331 -17.67 7.18 -0.49
N ASN A 332 -18.53 6.48 -1.21
CA ASN A 332 -19.41 5.47 -0.62
C ASN A 332 -18.68 4.12 -0.40
N SER A 333 -19.42 3.11 0.06
CA SER A 333 -18.87 1.76 0.30
C SER A 333 -18.44 1.00 -0.95
N ASP A 334 -18.90 1.42 -2.13
CA ASP A 334 -18.57 0.81 -3.42
C ASP A 334 -17.37 1.51 -4.10
N ASP A 335 -16.71 2.43 -3.38
CA ASP A 335 -15.64 3.31 -3.86
C ASP A 335 -16.10 4.32 -4.93
N ASP A 336 -17.40 4.57 -5.01
CA ASP A 336 -17.98 5.60 -5.87
C ASP A 336 -18.12 6.93 -5.12
N ILE A 337 -17.59 8.00 -5.72
CA ILE A 337 -17.83 9.36 -5.22
C ILE A 337 -19.22 9.85 -5.60
N THR A 338 -19.90 10.45 -4.62
CA THR A 338 -21.25 11.02 -4.76
C THR A 338 -21.20 12.51 -5.12
N ASN A 339 -22.35 13.14 -5.37
CA ASN A 339 -22.48 14.57 -5.63
C ASN A 339 -21.65 15.12 -6.81
N VAL A 340 -21.44 14.31 -7.85
CA VAL A 340 -20.73 14.73 -9.06
C VAL A 340 -21.73 15.36 -10.04
N CYS A 341 -21.52 16.60 -10.45
CA CYS A 341 -22.37 17.21 -11.48
C CYS A 341 -22.25 16.45 -12.81
N GLU A 342 -23.36 16.04 -13.42
CA GLU A 342 -23.35 15.42 -14.75
C GLU A 342 -22.71 16.32 -15.83
N GLY A 343 -22.33 15.76 -16.98
CA GLY A 343 -21.80 16.54 -18.11
C GLY A 343 -22.70 17.73 -18.44
N THR A 344 -22.14 18.94 -18.49
CA THR A 344 -22.90 20.20 -18.48
C THR A 344 -22.42 21.09 -19.62
N ASN A 345 -23.38 21.61 -20.39
CA ASN A 345 -23.14 22.55 -21.50
C ASN A 345 -23.22 23.98 -20.97
N LYS A 346 -22.91 25.00 -21.77
CA LYS A 346 -23.12 26.39 -21.38
C LYS A 346 -24.55 26.84 -21.65
N LYS A 347 -25.15 27.55 -20.68
CA LYS A 347 -26.42 28.25 -20.84
C LYS A 347 -26.42 29.51 -19.99
N ASN A 348 -27.02 30.60 -20.49
CA ASN A 348 -27.22 31.81 -19.71
C ASN A 348 -28.46 31.68 -18.81
N ASP A 349 -28.43 30.75 -17.86
CA ASP A 349 -29.55 30.40 -17.01
C ASP A 349 -29.02 29.83 -15.69
N ARG A 350 -29.36 30.47 -14.56
CA ARG A 350 -28.90 30.04 -13.24
C ARG A 350 -29.45 28.66 -12.87
N GLU A 351 -30.75 28.48 -13.04
CA GLU A 351 -31.44 27.24 -12.66
C GLU A 351 -30.93 26.05 -13.46
N TYR A 352 -30.53 26.28 -14.71
CA TYR A 352 -29.86 25.26 -15.50
C TYR A 352 -28.64 24.63 -14.81
N TYR A 353 -27.83 25.40 -14.08
CA TYR A 353 -26.69 24.87 -13.32
C TYR A 353 -27.12 24.20 -12.02
N LEU A 354 -28.11 24.76 -11.33
CA LEU A 354 -28.59 24.21 -10.05
C LEU A 354 -29.34 22.89 -10.23
N GLU A 355 -30.05 22.72 -11.34
CA GLU A 355 -30.85 21.53 -11.67
C GLU A 355 -30.03 20.39 -12.30
N ARG A 356 -28.71 20.54 -12.50
CA ARG A 356 -27.88 19.45 -13.01
C ARG A 356 -27.92 18.26 -12.06
N LYS A 357 -28.06 17.06 -12.60
CA LYS A 357 -28.07 15.82 -11.81
C LYS A 357 -26.74 15.61 -11.09
N GLN A 358 -26.85 15.03 -9.91
CA GLN A 358 -25.75 14.59 -9.05
C GLN A 358 -25.53 13.09 -9.27
N ASN A 359 -24.60 12.74 -10.14
CA ASN A 359 -24.27 11.36 -10.46
C ASN A 359 -23.33 10.78 -9.40
N THR A 360 -23.54 9.51 -9.05
CA THR A 360 -22.62 8.72 -8.22
C THR A 360 -21.72 7.88 -9.13
N GLY A 361 -20.43 7.80 -8.82
CA GLY A 361 -19.45 7.03 -9.59
C GLY A 361 -19.02 7.69 -10.91
N ASP A 362 -19.42 8.95 -11.12
CA ASP A 362 -19.07 9.69 -12.33
C ASP A 362 -17.59 10.08 -12.33
N LEU A 363 -16.90 9.77 -13.44
CA LEU A 363 -15.44 9.90 -13.56
C LEU A 363 -14.94 11.35 -13.52
N HIS A 364 -15.82 12.34 -13.71
CA HIS A 364 -15.45 13.75 -13.47
C HIS A 364 -15.07 13.99 -11.99
N GLY A 365 -15.63 13.20 -11.06
CA GLY A 365 -15.30 13.25 -9.63
C GLY A 365 -14.18 12.30 -9.22
N GLN A 366 -14.09 11.11 -9.86
CA GLN A 366 -13.05 10.12 -9.54
C GLN A 366 -11.64 10.59 -9.97
N ALA A 367 -11.51 11.19 -11.16
CA ALA A 367 -10.20 11.62 -11.66
C ALA A 367 -9.49 12.65 -10.74
N PRO A 368 -10.17 13.69 -10.23
CA PRO A 368 -9.56 14.61 -9.27
C PRO A 368 -9.12 13.99 -7.94
N ILE A 369 -9.77 12.90 -7.47
CA ILE A 369 -9.30 12.18 -6.27
C ILE A 369 -7.93 11.57 -6.55
N LEU A 370 -7.76 10.92 -7.71
CA LEU A 370 -6.48 10.37 -8.13
C LEU A 370 -5.42 11.45 -8.31
N TRP A 371 -5.77 12.62 -8.86
CA TRP A 371 -4.83 13.73 -8.96
C TRP A 371 -4.42 14.27 -7.60
N CYS A 372 -5.36 14.42 -6.66
CA CYS A 372 -5.05 14.79 -5.29
C CYS A 372 -4.15 13.75 -4.63
N ALA A 373 -4.45 12.45 -4.79
CA ALA A 373 -3.62 11.37 -4.29
C ALA A 373 -2.21 11.44 -4.88
N ASN A 374 -2.06 11.66 -6.18
CA ASN A 374 -0.77 11.82 -6.86
C ASN A 374 0.00 13.05 -6.37
N ALA A 375 -0.68 14.18 -6.18
CA ALA A 375 -0.06 15.39 -5.64
C ALA A 375 0.32 15.22 -4.16
N LEU A 376 -0.47 14.49 -3.38
CA LEU A 376 -0.19 14.20 -1.98
C LEU A 376 0.76 13.03 -1.78
N GLN A 377 1.01 12.23 -2.83
CA GLN A 377 2.17 11.35 -2.86
C GLN A 377 3.41 12.23 -2.77
N THR A 378 3.87 12.34 -1.53
CA THR A 378 5.22 12.74 -1.25
C THR A 378 6.08 11.65 -1.87
N ALA A 379 6.71 11.96 -2.99
CA ALA A 379 8.08 11.51 -3.16
C ALA A 379 8.95 12.18 -2.07
N GLN A 380 8.64 11.96 -0.79
CA GLN A 380 9.72 11.67 0.13
C GLN A 380 10.19 10.31 -0.38
N MET A 381 11.29 10.32 -1.13
CA MET A 381 12.07 9.10 -1.24
C MET A 381 12.26 8.66 0.21
N SER A 382 11.60 7.57 0.62
CA SER A 382 11.89 6.90 1.86
C SER A 382 13.35 6.48 1.75
N SER A 383 14.22 7.37 2.25
CA SER A 383 15.65 7.17 2.22
C SER A 383 16.07 6.75 3.62
N THR A 384 16.63 5.56 3.66
CA THR A 384 17.45 5.12 4.77
C THR A 384 18.89 5.46 4.42
N GLU A 385 19.56 6.21 5.28
CA GLU A 385 20.98 6.52 5.15
C GLU A 385 21.79 5.58 6.03
N ILE A 386 22.80 4.93 5.43
CA ILE A 386 23.70 4.01 6.12
C ILE A 386 25.12 4.57 6.07
N SER A 387 25.82 4.53 7.19
CA SER A 387 27.27 4.79 7.26
C SER A 387 27.97 3.63 7.97
N VAL A 388 29.17 3.29 7.52
CA VAL A 388 30.03 2.25 8.13
C VAL A 388 31.45 2.80 8.24
N ASP A 389 32.00 2.84 9.45
CA ASP A 389 33.38 3.26 9.72
C ASP A 389 34.29 2.04 9.74
N ALA A 390 35.22 1.96 8.78
CA ALA A 390 36.15 0.83 8.68
C ALA A 390 37.18 0.78 9.81
N THR A 391 37.48 1.91 10.47
CA THR A 391 38.50 1.98 11.52
C THR A 391 37.95 1.47 12.85
N THR A 392 36.74 1.87 13.21
CA THR A 392 36.12 1.50 14.49
C THR A 392 35.23 0.26 14.37
N GLY A 393 34.70 -0.01 13.18
CA GLY A 393 33.66 -1.01 12.97
C GLY A 393 32.27 -0.55 13.40
N ASP A 394 32.09 0.75 13.62
CA ASP A 394 30.79 1.34 13.95
C ASP A 394 29.98 1.58 12.69
N TYR A 395 28.66 1.53 12.81
CA TYR A 395 27.75 1.81 11.72
C TYR A 395 26.49 2.52 12.22
N THR A 396 25.88 3.30 11.34
CA THR A 396 24.66 4.06 11.63
C THR A 396 23.59 3.80 10.58
N ILE A 397 22.34 3.89 11.03
CA ILE A 397 21.13 3.78 10.20
C ILE A 397 20.22 4.95 10.59
N THR A 398 19.95 5.83 9.63
CA THR A 398 19.04 6.95 9.81
C THR A 398 17.84 6.78 8.88
N SER A 399 16.64 6.74 9.45
CA SER A 399 15.41 6.76 8.66
C SER A 399 14.89 8.17 8.52
N ASN A 400 14.75 8.66 7.28
CA ASN A 400 14.10 9.92 7.01
C ASN A 400 12.55 9.82 7.08
N ILE A 401 12.00 8.60 7.21
CA ILE A 401 10.56 8.35 7.39
C ILE A 401 10.15 8.67 8.82
N THR A 402 10.91 8.15 9.79
CA THR A 402 10.60 8.28 11.23
C THR A 402 11.47 9.34 11.93
N GLY A 403 12.54 9.80 11.29
CA GLY A 403 13.58 10.62 11.91
C GLY A 403 14.46 9.84 12.91
N TRP A 404 14.33 8.52 12.97
CA TRP A 404 15.04 7.69 13.94
C TRP A 404 16.48 7.41 13.52
N HIS A 405 17.36 7.35 14.52
CA HIS A 405 18.77 7.07 14.37
C HIS A 405 19.17 5.87 15.23
N PHE A 406 19.69 4.83 14.59
CA PHE A 406 20.28 3.67 15.24
C PHE A 406 21.77 3.66 14.98
N SER A 407 22.56 3.31 16.01
CA SER A 407 23.99 3.08 15.87
C SER A 407 24.37 1.73 16.47
N GLY A 408 25.28 1.03 15.81
CA GLY A 408 25.79 -0.25 16.28
C GLY A 408 27.28 -0.38 16.03
N SER A 409 27.86 -1.47 16.53
CA SER A 409 29.30 -1.73 16.40
C SER A 409 29.61 -3.21 16.24
N ILE A 410 30.52 -3.51 15.31
CA ILE A 410 31.18 -4.82 15.19
C ILE A 410 32.23 -5.01 16.31
N GLY A 411 32.71 -3.91 16.89
CA GLY A 411 33.66 -3.90 18.01
C GLY A 411 35.13 -4.09 17.61
N GLN A 412 35.46 -3.95 16.33
CA GLN A 412 36.81 -4.01 15.78
C GLN A 412 36.86 -3.43 14.35
N ALA A 413 38.07 -3.12 13.88
CA ALA A 413 38.31 -2.64 12.53
C ALA A 413 37.87 -3.64 11.45
N LEU A 414 37.41 -3.09 10.32
CA LEU A 414 36.91 -3.82 9.17
C LEU A 414 37.91 -3.79 8.01
N THR A 415 37.89 -4.83 7.19
CA THR A 415 38.62 -4.92 5.92
C THR A 415 37.65 -5.12 4.77
N ASP A 416 38.13 -4.96 3.53
CA ASP A 416 37.37 -5.25 2.30
C ASP A 416 36.00 -4.54 2.19
N ILE A 417 35.93 -3.31 2.72
CA ILE A 417 34.69 -2.53 2.68
C ILE A 417 34.37 -2.12 1.24
N THR A 418 33.18 -2.49 0.78
CA THR A 418 32.71 -2.20 -0.58
C THR A 418 31.24 -1.82 -0.57
N THR A 419 30.89 -0.74 -1.25
CA THR A 419 29.49 -0.32 -1.44
C THR A 419 29.11 -0.54 -2.90
N THR A 420 28.05 -1.32 -3.13
CA THR A 420 27.53 -1.65 -4.46
C THR A 420 26.04 -1.38 -4.54
N SER A 421 25.53 -1.08 -5.73
CA SER A 421 24.10 -1.07 -6.01
C SER A 421 23.70 -2.39 -6.67
N GLY A 422 22.46 -2.81 -6.46
CA GLY A 422 21.90 -3.99 -7.09
C GLY A 422 20.37 -3.97 -7.06
N ASN A 423 19.77 -5.08 -7.45
CA ASN A 423 18.33 -5.29 -7.43
C ASN A 423 18.06 -6.74 -7.01
N ASP A 424 17.04 -6.93 -6.18
CA ASP A 424 16.44 -8.24 -5.86
C ASP A 424 14.91 -8.10 -5.76
N GLU A 425 14.20 -9.17 -5.41
CA GLU A 425 12.74 -9.19 -5.34
C GLU A 425 12.15 -8.22 -4.29
N VAL A 426 12.95 -7.74 -3.32
CA VAL A 426 12.52 -6.68 -2.39
C VAL A 426 12.62 -5.31 -3.07
N GLY A 427 13.60 -5.12 -3.97
CA GLY A 427 13.70 -3.95 -4.84
C GLY A 427 15.14 -3.55 -5.17
N ASP A 428 15.28 -2.34 -5.73
CA ASP A 428 16.58 -1.72 -5.95
C ASP A 428 17.26 -1.41 -4.62
N TYR A 429 18.49 -1.87 -4.42
CA TYR A 429 19.21 -1.69 -3.17
C TYR A 429 20.59 -1.06 -3.36
N THR A 430 21.08 -0.49 -2.27
CA THR A 430 22.50 -0.26 -2.03
C THR A 430 22.96 -1.17 -0.90
N LYS A 431 24.16 -1.73 -1.02
CA LYS A 431 24.72 -2.70 -0.07
C LYS A 431 26.16 -2.33 0.25
N THR A 432 26.46 -2.17 1.53
CA THR A 432 27.84 -2.08 2.02
C THR A 432 28.24 -3.42 2.62
N SER A 433 29.25 -4.06 2.04
CA SER A 433 29.82 -5.33 2.50
C SER A 433 31.20 -5.10 3.12
N PHE A 434 31.58 -5.92 4.09
CA PHE A 434 32.85 -5.80 4.80
C PHE A 434 33.25 -7.14 5.44
N SER A 435 34.52 -7.26 5.79
CA SER A 435 35.13 -8.43 6.44
C SER A 435 35.71 -8.05 7.80
N TRP A 436 35.79 -9.01 8.72
CA TRP A 436 36.53 -8.86 9.97
C TRP A 436 37.08 -10.21 10.45
N ASP A 437 37.80 -10.21 11.58
CA ASP A 437 38.41 -11.43 12.15
C ASP A 437 39.33 -12.15 11.14
N GLY A 438 40.15 -11.36 10.44
CA GLY A 438 41.06 -11.86 9.41
C GLY A 438 40.37 -12.44 8.17
N GLY A 439 39.13 -12.04 7.89
CA GLY A 439 38.34 -12.54 6.76
C GLY A 439 37.58 -13.84 7.06
N ASN A 440 37.62 -14.34 8.30
CA ASN A 440 36.82 -15.50 8.72
C ASN A 440 35.33 -15.18 8.85
N LYS A 441 34.98 -13.89 8.84
CA LYS A 441 33.61 -13.39 8.89
C LYS A 441 33.45 -12.29 7.88
N THR A 442 32.36 -12.35 7.14
CA THR A 442 31.91 -11.27 6.27
C THR A 442 30.52 -10.84 6.69
N GLY A 443 30.19 -9.58 6.46
CA GLY A 443 28.87 -9.07 6.74
C GLY A 443 28.50 -7.95 5.79
N SER A 444 27.22 -7.64 5.76
CA SER A 444 26.73 -6.54 4.94
C SER A 444 25.48 -5.89 5.50
N ILE A 445 25.33 -4.60 5.20
CA ILE A 445 24.11 -3.82 5.43
C ILE A 445 23.57 -3.44 4.06
N ARG A 446 22.35 -3.88 3.76
CA ARG A 446 21.64 -3.65 2.50
C ARG A 446 20.40 -2.84 2.78
N TRP A 447 20.20 -1.73 2.07
CA TRP A 447 19.03 -0.88 2.21
C TRP A 447 18.44 -0.56 0.85
N TYR A 448 17.13 -0.37 0.82
CA TYR A 448 16.37 -0.33 -0.42
C TYR A 448 15.95 1.09 -0.77
N LYS A 449 15.98 1.41 -2.06
CA LYS A 449 15.55 2.69 -2.60
C LYS A 449 14.04 2.81 -2.44
N ASN A 450 13.59 3.93 -1.86
CA ASN A 450 12.17 4.19 -1.61
C ASN A 450 11.49 3.08 -0.79
N SER A 451 12.20 2.52 0.19
CA SER A 451 11.68 1.45 1.03
C SER A 451 12.18 1.59 2.48
N PRO A 452 11.34 1.28 3.48
CA PRO A 452 11.70 1.32 4.91
C PRO A 452 12.61 0.17 5.35
N VAL A 453 13.01 -0.71 4.42
CA VAL A 453 13.65 -2.00 4.71
C VAL A 453 15.17 -1.89 4.72
N VAL A 454 15.78 -2.51 5.73
CA VAL A 454 17.23 -2.76 5.84
C VAL A 454 17.46 -4.23 6.17
N ILE A 455 18.40 -4.87 5.49
CA ILE A 455 18.79 -6.26 5.71
C ILE A 455 20.25 -6.30 6.14
N PHE A 456 20.51 -7.05 7.19
CA PHE A 456 21.83 -7.34 7.72
C PHE A 456 22.16 -8.79 7.43
N ASP A 457 23.29 -9.05 6.78
CA ASP A 457 23.77 -10.41 6.53
C ASP A 457 25.09 -10.64 7.27
N ILE A 458 25.29 -11.84 7.80
CA ILE A 458 26.59 -12.37 8.24
C ILE A 458 26.85 -13.68 7.50
N SER A 459 28.10 -13.91 7.09
CA SER A 459 28.55 -15.18 6.51
C SER A 459 29.87 -15.62 7.12
N LEU A 460 30.05 -16.94 7.18
CA LEU A 460 31.21 -17.64 7.73
C LEU A 460 31.90 -18.44 6.61
N PRO A 461 32.75 -17.81 5.76
CA PRO A 461 33.35 -18.47 4.60
C PRO A 461 34.07 -19.78 4.94
N ASN A 462 34.77 -19.81 6.08
CA ASN A 462 35.55 -20.97 6.54
C ASN A 462 34.86 -21.78 7.66
N GLY A 463 33.63 -21.40 8.05
CA GLY A 463 32.93 -21.96 9.20
C GLY A 463 33.46 -21.42 10.53
N GLN A 464 32.85 -21.85 11.65
CA GLN A 464 33.24 -21.41 12.99
C GLN A 464 32.93 -22.49 14.04
N SER A 465 33.71 -22.53 15.12
CA SER A 465 33.37 -23.24 16.36
C SER A 465 33.11 -22.26 17.50
N GLY A 466 32.24 -22.62 18.44
CA GLY A 466 31.78 -21.77 19.54
C GLY A 466 30.67 -20.80 19.13
N ALA A 467 30.06 -20.11 20.10
CA ALA A 467 28.90 -19.26 19.89
C ALA A 467 29.15 -18.13 18.87
N LEU A 468 28.14 -17.82 18.06
CA LEU A 468 28.18 -16.70 17.13
C LEU A 468 27.93 -15.39 17.88
N LYS A 469 28.79 -14.38 17.66
CA LYS A 469 28.48 -13.01 18.08
C LYS A 469 27.46 -12.42 17.12
N GLY A 470 26.38 -11.86 17.65
CA GLY A 470 25.26 -11.36 16.86
C GLY A 470 25.58 -10.15 15.97
N PHE A 471 24.86 -10.05 14.85
CA PHE A 471 24.86 -8.94 13.92
C PHE A 471 23.44 -8.78 13.32
N PRO A 472 22.81 -7.59 13.36
CA PRO A 472 23.31 -6.34 13.94
C PRO A 472 23.50 -6.44 15.47
N ASN A 473 24.23 -5.47 16.01
CA ASN A 473 24.52 -5.25 17.42
C ASN A 473 24.42 -3.75 17.67
N PHE A 474 23.19 -3.29 17.88
CA PHE A 474 22.87 -1.90 18.17
C PHE A 474 23.25 -1.57 19.61
N THR A 475 23.90 -0.42 19.78
CA THR A 475 24.39 0.11 21.06
C THR A 475 23.83 1.50 21.36
N SER A 476 23.17 2.13 20.38
CA SER A 476 22.45 3.40 20.51
C SER A 476 21.17 3.35 19.69
N MET A 477 20.07 3.81 20.27
CA MET A 477 18.72 3.74 19.71
C MET A 477 17.91 4.99 20.11
N PRO A 478 16.80 5.28 19.41
CA PRO A 478 15.89 6.37 19.80
C PRO A 478 15.37 6.20 21.23
N SER A 479 15.25 7.32 21.96
CA SER A 479 14.64 7.33 23.30
C SER A 479 13.11 7.34 23.22
N GLY A 480 12.44 6.80 24.24
CA GLY A 480 10.98 6.89 24.37
C GLY A 480 10.19 5.89 23.52
N MET A 481 10.84 4.84 23.01
CA MET A 481 10.18 3.75 22.33
C MET A 481 9.52 2.79 23.31
N HIS A 482 8.33 2.33 22.98
CA HIS A 482 7.61 1.26 23.65
C HIS A 482 7.94 -0.07 22.96
N PRO A 483 8.53 -1.04 23.67
CA PRO A 483 8.81 -2.36 23.11
C PRO A 483 7.58 -3.25 23.14
N PHE A 484 7.44 -4.07 22.10
CA PHE A 484 6.43 -5.09 21.95
C PHE A 484 7.06 -6.34 21.34
N SER A 485 6.84 -7.49 21.96
CA SER A 485 7.30 -8.79 21.47
C SER A 485 6.23 -9.87 21.70
N TYR A 486 6.60 -11.12 21.55
CA TYR A 486 5.73 -12.26 21.75
C TYR A 486 6.40 -13.27 22.69
N HIS A 487 5.61 -13.95 23.51
CA HIS A 487 6.10 -15.01 24.37
C HIS A 487 6.72 -16.15 23.56
N ASN A 488 7.86 -16.66 24.03
CA ASN A 488 8.43 -17.92 23.58
C ASN A 488 7.78 -19.12 24.28
N ASP A 489 6.46 -19.21 24.17
CA ASP A 489 5.62 -20.29 24.70
C ASP A 489 4.52 -20.62 23.69
N HIS A 490 3.75 -21.68 23.94
CA HIS A 490 2.63 -22.13 23.11
C HIS A 490 1.67 -20.98 22.78
N PHE A 491 1.31 -20.85 21.50
CA PHE A 491 0.43 -19.80 20.95
C PHE A 491 0.98 -18.36 21.01
N SER A 492 2.21 -18.14 21.50
CA SER A 492 3.00 -16.90 21.40
C SER A 492 2.21 -15.62 21.68
N TRP A 493 1.69 -15.47 22.90
CA TRP A 493 0.90 -14.31 23.31
C TRP A 493 1.72 -13.00 23.19
N PRO A 494 1.11 -11.87 22.78
CA PRO A 494 1.82 -10.60 22.68
C PRO A 494 2.12 -10.00 24.07
N GLU A 495 3.27 -9.34 24.21
CA GLU A 495 3.72 -8.72 25.46
C GLU A 495 4.40 -7.37 25.21
N PHE A 496 4.12 -6.37 26.06
CA PHE A 496 4.81 -5.07 26.08
C PHE A 496 6.13 -5.12 26.87
N GLN A 497 6.87 -6.21 26.70
CA GLN A 497 8.19 -6.44 27.28
C GLN A 497 9.01 -7.28 26.30
N LEU A 498 10.33 -7.25 26.46
CA LEU A 498 11.24 -8.09 25.70
C LEU A 498 11.67 -9.24 26.58
N ASN A 499 11.18 -10.45 26.26
CA ASN A 499 11.58 -11.70 26.91
C ASN A 499 12.10 -12.68 25.83
N GLU A 500 12.66 -13.83 26.22
CA GLU A 500 13.41 -14.76 25.34
C GLU A 500 12.75 -15.12 23.98
N THR A 501 13.51 -15.70 23.04
CA THR A 501 13.62 -15.22 21.65
C THR A 501 13.29 -16.20 20.52
N SER A 502 12.70 -15.65 19.45
CA SER A 502 12.74 -16.03 18.01
C SER A 502 11.77 -15.16 17.17
N THR A 503 11.07 -14.20 17.80
CA THR A 503 9.99 -13.44 17.18
C THR A 503 10.43 -12.04 16.76
N PRO A 504 9.74 -11.41 15.80
CA PRO A 504 9.88 -9.98 15.54
C PRO A 504 9.70 -9.14 16.82
N TRP A 505 10.60 -8.20 17.03
CA TRP A 505 10.50 -7.15 18.05
C TRP A 505 9.99 -5.88 17.39
N LEU A 506 8.85 -5.37 17.86
CA LEU A 506 8.26 -4.11 17.44
C LEU A 506 8.61 -3.05 18.48
N PHE A 507 9.08 -1.90 18.01
CA PHE A 507 9.30 -0.69 18.78
C PHE A 507 8.40 0.40 18.20
N PHE A 508 7.71 1.17 19.02
CA PHE A 508 6.90 2.28 18.53
C PHE A 508 6.92 3.47 19.50
N ASP A 509 6.66 4.68 19.00
CA ASP A 509 6.53 5.88 19.84
C ASP A 509 5.09 6.41 19.90
N ASP A 510 4.87 7.44 20.70
CA ASP A 510 3.56 8.11 20.84
C ASP A 510 3.12 8.82 19.55
N ASN A 511 4.02 9.01 18.58
CA ASN A 511 3.74 9.56 17.26
C ASN A 511 3.44 8.47 16.22
N LYS A 512 3.33 7.20 16.65
CA LYS A 512 3.07 6.01 15.82
C LYS A 512 4.21 5.64 14.87
N ASN A 513 5.38 6.27 14.96
CA ASN A 513 6.55 5.75 14.27
C ASN A 513 6.84 4.36 14.82
N ALA A 514 7.22 3.43 13.94
CA ALA A 514 7.47 2.06 14.33
C ALA A 514 8.73 1.49 13.68
N CYS A 515 9.38 0.57 14.39
CA CYS A 515 10.50 -0.22 13.90
C CYS A 515 10.25 -1.68 14.23
N ILE A 516 10.32 -2.55 13.24
CA ILE A 516 10.35 -4.00 13.43
C ILE A 516 11.78 -4.47 13.19
N ILE A 517 12.34 -5.22 14.15
CA ILE A 517 13.60 -5.93 13.99
C ILE A 517 13.33 -7.41 14.20
N SER A 518 13.67 -8.25 13.23
CA SER A 518 13.46 -9.70 13.33
C SER A 518 14.56 -10.48 12.63
N PRO A 519 14.75 -11.77 13.01
CA PRO A 519 15.42 -12.71 12.12
C PRO A 519 14.78 -12.67 10.73
N ALA A 520 15.60 -12.76 9.69
CA ALA A 520 15.16 -12.89 8.30
C ALA A 520 15.49 -14.27 7.74
N SER A 521 16.26 -15.10 8.45
CA SER A 521 16.53 -16.50 8.12
C SER A 521 16.76 -17.33 9.39
N HIS A 522 16.80 -18.66 9.24
CA HIS A 522 17.03 -19.59 10.35
C HIS A 522 16.06 -19.39 11.54
N PHE A 523 14.80 -19.03 11.27
CA PHE A 523 13.78 -18.62 12.27
C PHE A 523 13.69 -19.54 13.49
N MET A 524 13.84 -20.85 13.31
CA MET A 524 13.73 -21.85 14.38
C MET A 524 14.89 -21.86 15.38
N VAL A 525 16.02 -21.26 15.03
CA VAL A 525 17.22 -21.22 15.87
C VAL A 525 17.75 -19.80 16.05
N ALA A 526 17.11 -18.80 15.45
CA ALA A 526 17.46 -17.40 15.58
C ALA A 526 16.98 -16.81 16.90
N LYS A 527 17.76 -15.86 17.43
CA LYS A 527 17.63 -15.31 18.77
C LYS A 527 17.89 -13.79 18.74
N MET A 528 16.98 -13.00 19.35
CA MET A 528 17.07 -11.54 19.48
C MET A 528 17.47 -11.14 20.91
N GLU A 529 18.72 -10.77 21.18
CA GLU A 529 19.15 -10.46 22.55
C GLU A 529 19.19 -8.97 22.84
N GLY A 530 19.02 -8.61 24.12
CA GLY A 530 19.15 -7.24 24.61
C GLY A 530 17.96 -6.81 25.44
N ASP A 531 17.92 -5.51 25.76
CA ASP A 531 16.88 -4.88 26.56
C ASP A 531 16.03 -3.88 25.74
N GLY A 532 16.28 -3.78 24.43
CA GLY A 532 15.53 -2.88 23.54
C GLY A 532 15.77 -1.40 23.73
N THR A 533 16.62 -1.02 24.70
CA THR A 533 16.84 0.39 25.09
C THR A 533 18.31 0.77 25.09
N ARG A 534 19.20 -0.17 25.42
CA ARG A 534 20.67 -0.02 25.39
C ARG A 534 21.31 -0.99 24.40
N LYS A 535 20.69 -2.14 24.20
CA LYS A 535 21.20 -3.15 23.27
C LYS A 535 20.07 -3.87 22.55
N ILE A 536 20.26 -4.06 21.24
CA ILE A 536 19.52 -5.03 20.42
C ILE A 536 20.55 -5.76 19.57
N THR A 537 20.57 -7.08 19.63
CA THR A 537 21.40 -7.89 18.75
C THR A 537 20.67 -9.12 18.25
N SER A 538 21.02 -9.55 17.05
CA SER A 538 20.43 -10.71 16.39
C SER A 538 21.48 -11.79 16.23
N THR A 539 21.24 -12.97 16.80
CA THR A 539 22.18 -14.09 16.89
C THR A 539 21.45 -15.43 16.75
N LEU A 540 22.12 -16.53 17.06
CA LEU A 540 21.59 -17.89 17.03
C LEU A 540 21.62 -18.52 18.43
N ASN A 541 20.82 -19.56 18.62
CA ASN A 541 20.74 -20.33 19.86
C ASN A 541 22.14 -20.81 20.29
N GLU A 542 22.51 -20.54 21.54
CA GLU A 542 23.83 -20.85 22.12
C GLU A 542 24.14 -22.35 22.19
N ALA A 543 23.12 -23.21 22.10
CA ALA A 543 23.30 -24.66 21.96
C ALA A 543 23.99 -25.04 20.64
N ILE A 544 23.99 -24.16 19.64
CA ILE A 544 24.71 -24.34 18.37
C ILE A 544 26.17 -23.93 18.55
N THR A 545 27.04 -24.94 18.63
CA THR A 545 28.47 -24.76 18.91
C THR A 545 29.37 -24.95 17.69
N SER A 546 28.81 -25.26 16.52
CA SER A 546 29.57 -25.46 15.28
C SER A 546 28.75 -25.00 14.07
N TYR A 547 29.43 -24.29 13.16
CA TYR A 547 28.85 -23.73 11.94
C TYR A 547 29.68 -24.18 10.73
N PRO A 548 29.05 -24.76 9.70
CA PRO A 548 29.77 -25.19 8.50
C PRO A 548 30.33 -24.02 7.70
N ALA A 549 31.32 -24.31 6.86
CA ALA A 549 31.84 -23.35 5.88
C ALA A 549 30.72 -22.90 4.93
N GLY A 550 30.67 -21.59 4.65
CA GLY A 550 29.63 -20.96 3.83
C GLY A 550 28.31 -20.68 4.56
N PHE A 551 28.20 -21.00 5.86
CA PHE A 551 27.00 -20.68 6.64
C PHE A 551 26.72 -19.17 6.61
N SER A 552 25.44 -18.79 6.47
CA SER A 552 24.99 -17.40 6.50
C SER A 552 23.74 -17.23 7.36
N TYR A 553 23.56 -16.03 7.88
CA TYR A 553 22.41 -15.65 8.70
C TYR A 553 22.01 -14.21 8.39
N SER A 554 20.71 -13.95 8.34
CA SER A 554 20.16 -12.65 7.95
C SER A 554 19.18 -12.12 8.99
N THR A 555 19.20 -10.81 9.20
CA THR A 555 18.26 -10.06 10.05
C THR A 555 17.63 -8.96 9.22
N ILE A 556 16.34 -8.70 9.42
CA ILE A 556 15.61 -7.61 8.77
C ILE A 556 15.23 -6.55 9.80
N MET A 557 15.32 -5.30 9.37
CA MET A 557 14.85 -4.13 10.09
C MET A 557 13.92 -3.32 9.17
N VAL A 558 12.79 -2.87 9.68
CA VAL A 558 11.82 -2.03 8.95
C VAL A 558 11.48 -0.83 9.82
N MET A 559 11.72 0.39 9.35
CA MET A 559 11.34 1.62 10.04
C MET A 559 10.31 2.39 9.23
N ASP A 560 9.06 2.43 9.70
CA ASP A 560 7.95 3.01 8.96
C ASP A 560 7.09 3.93 9.84
N ASN A 561 6.24 4.73 9.20
CA ASN A 561 5.24 5.54 9.90
C ASN A 561 3.96 4.70 10.05
N GLY A 562 3.73 4.19 11.26
CA GLY A 562 2.57 3.38 11.60
C GLY A 562 2.92 1.94 11.94
N ILE A 563 2.29 1.41 12.99
CA ILE A 563 2.49 0.03 13.47
C ILE A 563 2.06 -0.97 12.38
N ARG A 564 0.89 -0.77 11.77
CA ARG A 564 0.35 -1.67 10.76
C ARG A 564 1.17 -1.64 9.48
N GLU A 565 1.55 -0.44 9.06
CA GLU A 565 2.38 -0.16 7.89
C GLU A 565 3.74 -0.85 8.03
N SER A 566 4.36 -0.77 9.22
CA SER A 566 5.59 -1.50 9.52
C SER A 566 5.43 -3.02 9.37
N TRP A 567 4.32 -3.59 9.84
CA TRP A 567 4.03 -5.03 9.68
C TRP A 567 3.79 -5.43 8.23
N ASP A 568 3.06 -4.62 7.47
CA ASP A 568 2.81 -4.86 6.05
C ASP A 568 4.13 -4.80 5.25
N SER A 569 4.96 -3.78 5.48
CA SER A 569 6.28 -3.60 4.88
C SER A 569 7.23 -4.76 5.24
N TRP A 570 7.27 -5.16 6.51
CA TRP A 570 8.04 -6.31 7.00
C TRP A 570 7.59 -7.63 6.35
N GLY A 571 6.28 -7.88 6.33
CA GLY A 571 5.71 -9.11 5.76
C GLY A 571 5.93 -9.20 4.26
N ALA A 572 5.79 -8.08 3.54
CA ALA A 572 6.08 -8.01 2.10
C ALA A 572 7.56 -8.27 1.81
N ALA A 573 8.48 -7.65 2.55
CA ALA A 573 9.91 -7.84 2.38
C ALA A 573 10.33 -9.30 2.61
N LEU A 574 9.86 -9.93 3.69
CA LEU A 574 10.14 -11.36 3.94
C LEU A 574 9.58 -12.26 2.84
N ARG A 575 8.34 -12.02 2.40
CA ARG A 575 7.75 -12.76 1.29
C ARG A 575 8.59 -12.68 0.02
N ASN A 576 9.02 -11.48 -0.34
CA ASN A 576 9.83 -11.25 -1.53
C ASN A 576 11.22 -11.91 -1.40
N LEU A 577 11.87 -11.83 -0.23
CA LEU A 577 13.15 -12.51 0.01
C LEU A 577 13.12 -14.02 -0.22
N TYR A 578 11.95 -14.64 -0.02
CA TYR A 578 11.75 -16.08 -0.14
C TYR A 578 10.92 -16.49 -1.36
N ASP A 579 10.66 -15.56 -2.28
CA ASP A 579 9.80 -15.79 -3.46
C ASP A 579 8.46 -16.45 -3.06
N ARG A 580 7.78 -15.84 -2.09
CA ARG A 580 6.48 -16.28 -1.57
C ARG A 580 5.41 -15.25 -1.87
N SER A 581 4.33 -15.67 -2.51
CA SER A 581 3.12 -14.87 -2.60
C SER A 581 2.26 -15.04 -1.35
N PHE A 582 1.40 -14.04 -1.07
CA PHE A 582 0.35 -14.24 -0.09
C PHE A 582 -0.66 -15.23 -0.69
N PRO A 583 -0.91 -16.39 -0.07
CA PRO A 583 -2.02 -17.22 -0.51
C PRO A 583 -3.30 -16.40 -0.32
N ASP A 584 -4.22 -16.48 -1.27
CA ASP A 584 -5.55 -15.90 -1.07
C ASP A 584 -6.12 -16.47 0.25
N LYS A 585 -6.74 -15.63 1.08
CA LYS A 585 -7.20 -15.99 2.43
C LYS A 585 -8.17 -17.19 2.40
N ASP A 586 -8.75 -17.40 1.22
CA ASP A 586 -9.71 -18.43 0.89
C ASP A 586 -9.09 -19.73 0.33
N GLN A 587 -7.78 -19.78 0.06
CA GLN A 587 -7.15 -20.99 -0.52
C GLN A 587 -6.96 -22.13 0.49
N ASP A 588 -6.79 -21.81 1.78
CA ASP A 588 -6.60 -22.79 2.84
C ASP A 588 -7.89 -22.93 3.67
N PRO A 589 -8.53 -24.12 3.70
CA PRO A 589 -9.68 -24.37 4.57
C PRO A 589 -9.44 -23.98 6.04
N LEU A 590 -8.19 -24.07 6.53
CA LEU A 590 -7.78 -23.69 7.88
C LEU A 590 -7.92 -22.20 8.16
N LEU A 591 -7.76 -21.37 7.12
CA LEU A 591 -7.84 -19.91 7.19
C LEU A 591 -9.23 -19.39 6.79
N LYS A 592 -9.94 -20.15 5.94
CA LYS A 592 -11.26 -19.79 5.41
C LYS A 592 -12.42 -20.08 6.35
N TYR A 593 -12.35 -21.17 7.11
CA TYR A 593 -13.48 -21.66 7.90
C TYR A 593 -13.17 -21.77 9.39
N TYR A 594 -14.21 -21.73 10.22
CA TYR A 594 -14.10 -22.19 11.61
C TYR A 594 -13.84 -23.70 11.62
N GLY A 595 -12.83 -24.13 12.38
CA GLY A 595 -12.49 -25.54 12.55
C GLY A 595 -12.66 -26.02 13.99
N TYR A 596 -12.74 -27.34 14.16
CA TYR A 596 -12.63 -27.98 15.48
C TYR A 596 -11.27 -28.66 15.63
N TRP A 597 -10.54 -28.40 16.72
CA TRP A 597 -9.25 -29.02 17.00
C TRP A 597 -9.37 -30.00 18.16
N THR A 598 -8.71 -31.15 18.04
CA THR A 598 -8.72 -32.24 19.05
C THR A 598 -7.40 -32.30 19.86
N ASP A 599 -6.59 -31.25 19.76
CA ASP A 599 -5.29 -31.09 20.42
C ASP A 599 -5.42 -30.77 21.92
N ASN A 600 -4.28 -30.69 22.61
CA ASN A 600 -4.17 -30.46 24.05
C ASN A 600 -4.96 -29.23 24.50
N GLY A 601 -5.95 -29.45 25.35
CA GLY A 601 -6.89 -28.43 25.83
C GLY A 601 -8.30 -28.57 25.28
N ALA A 602 -8.54 -29.40 24.26
CA ALA A 602 -9.88 -29.73 23.79
C ALA A 602 -10.58 -30.73 24.72
N ASP A 603 -11.92 -30.68 24.82
CA ASP A 603 -12.70 -31.63 25.63
C ASP A 603 -12.47 -33.08 25.21
N TYR A 604 -12.32 -33.32 23.91
CA TYR A 604 -12.07 -34.64 23.34
C TYR A 604 -10.57 -34.97 23.20
N TYR A 605 -9.69 -34.18 23.80
CA TYR A 605 -8.26 -34.49 23.90
C TYR A 605 -8.05 -35.71 24.79
N TYR A 606 -7.73 -36.86 24.19
CA TYR A 606 -7.64 -38.16 24.85
C TYR A 606 -8.88 -38.58 25.64
N ASN A 607 -10.06 -37.97 25.45
CA ASN A 607 -11.24 -38.26 26.28
C ASN A 607 -12.49 -38.35 25.40
N TYR A 608 -12.64 -39.45 24.67
CA TYR A 608 -13.82 -39.72 23.84
C TYR A 608 -14.83 -40.64 24.53
N ASP A 609 -16.07 -40.69 24.02
CA ASP A 609 -17.10 -41.60 24.52
C ASP A 609 -16.75 -43.05 24.12
N THR A 610 -16.31 -43.84 25.09
CA THR A 610 -15.86 -45.22 24.87
C THR A 610 -16.98 -46.17 24.43
N ASN A 611 -18.25 -45.82 24.64
CA ASN A 611 -19.38 -46.62 24.15
C ASN A 611 -19.65 -46.40 22.66
N LEU A 612 -19.32 -45.21 22.16
CA LEU A 612 -19.49 -44.84 20.76
C LEU A 612 -18.23 -45.10 19.93
N GLY A 613 -17.05 -45.06 20.55
CA GLY A 613 -15.77 -45.04 19.86
C GLY A 613 -15.41 -43.63 19.40
N TYR A 614 -14.15 -43.44 19.01
CA TYR A 614 -13.65 -42.10 18.70
C TYR A 614 -14.31 -41.51 17.46
N GLU A 615 -14.35 -42.28 16.37
CA GLU A 615 -14.97 -41.87 15.11
C GLU A 615 -16.41 -41.36 15.31
N GLN A 616 -17.26 -42.15 15.97
CA GLN A 616 -18.66 -41.78 16.19
C GLN A 616 -18.81 -40.62 17.18
N THR A 617 -17.88 -40.47 18.14
CA THR A 617 -17.85 -39.30 19.03
C THR A 617 -17.65 -38.02 18.22
N LEU A 618 -16.70 -38.00 17.28
CA LEU A 618 -16.43 -36.83 16.44
C LEU A 618 -17.56 -36.55 15.44
N LEU A 619 -18.19 -37.59 14.87
CA LEU A 619 -19.37 -37.42 14.02
C LEU A 619 -20.55 -36.79 14.79
N ASN A 620 -20.79 -37.26 16.03
CA ASN A 620 -21.83 -36.68 16.88
C ASN A 620 -21.51 -35.25 17.29
N LEU A 621 -20.24 -34.93 17.53
CA LEU A 621 -19.79 -33.56 17.79
C LEU A 621 -20.08 -32.65 16.60
N LYS A 622 -19.70 -33.06 15.38
CA LYS A 622 -19.98 -32.29 14.17
C LYS A 622 -21.49 -32.09 13.98
N LYS A 623 -22.28 -33.17 14.18
CA LYS A 623 -23.74 -33.09 14.15
C LYS A 623 -24.28 -32.09 15.17
N TYR A 624 -23.76 -32.07 16.38
CA TYR A 624 -24.16 -31.10 17.41
C TYR A 624 -23.91 -29.66 16.94
N TYR A 625 -22.75 -29.37 16.36
CA TYR A 625 -22.47 -28.04 15.80
C TYR A 625 -23.40 -27.68 14.63
N ASP A 626 -23.69 -28.64 13.74
CA ASP A 626 -24.63 -28.45 12.64
C ASP A 626 -26.05 -28.17 13.13
N ASP A 627 -26.53 -28.92 14.13
CA ASP A 627 -27.84 -28.73 14.75
C ASP A 627 -27.95 -27.36 15.47
N ASN A 628 -26.81 -26.78 15.88
CA ASN A 628 -26.71 -25.44 16.47
C ASN A 628 -26.32 -24.34 15.46
N VAL A 629 -26.32 -24.64 14.15
CA VAL A 629 -26.06 -23.69 13.06
C VAL A 629 -24.65 -23.05 13.17
N ILE A 630 -23.67 -23.82 13.64
CA ILE A 630 -22.26 -23.40 13.67
C ILE A 630 -21.51 -24.17 12.57
N PRO A 631 -21.19 -23.52 11.43
CA PRO A 631 -20.63 -24.18 10.27
C PRO A 631 -19.14 -24.46 10.48
N ILE A 632 -18.82 -25.62 11.05
CA ILE A 632 -17.44 -26.09 11.10
C ILE A 632 -17.03 -26.58 9.71
N GLY A 633 -16.07 -25.91 9.09
CA GLY A 633 -15.62 -26.20 7.72
C GLY A 633 -14.41 -27.12 7.63
N TYR A 634 -13.78 -27.49 8.74
CA TYR A 634 -12.75 -28.55 8.80
C TYR A 634 -12.62 -29.12 10.23
N MET A 635 -11.98 -30.27 10.37
CA MET A 635 -11.65 -30.86 11.68
C MET A 635 -10.18 -31.26 11.75
N GLN A 636 -9.49 -30.82 12.80
CA GLN A 636 -8.11 -31.19 13.09
C GLN A 636 -8.07 -32.42 14.00
N LEU A 637 -7.23 -33.39 13.63
CA LEU A 637 -6.94 -34.60 14.40
C LEU A 637 -5.53 -34.52 14.98
N ASP A 638 -5.43 -34.44 16.31
CA ASP A 638 -4.15 -34.52 17.02
C ASP A 638 -3.51 -35.91 16.87
N SER A 639 -2.23 -35.96 17.18
CA SER A 639 -1.32 -37.08 17.20
C SER A 639 -1.77 -38.24 18.10
N TRP A 640 -2.83 -38.96 17.74
CA TRP A 640 -3.25 -40.21 18.42
C TRP A 640 -4.14 -41.11 17.58
N TRP A 641 -4.31 -40.81 16.31
CA TRP A 641 -5.01 -41.67 15.36
C TRP A 641 -4.08 -42.66 14.65
N TYR A 642 -2.78 -42.64 14.95
CA TYR A 642 -1.74 -43.44 14.31
C TYR A 642 -0.85 -44.15 15.33
N GLU A 643 -0.12 -45.18 14.88
CA GLU A 643 0.78 -45.94 15.74
C GLU A 643 1.98 -45.15 16.26
N LYS A 644 2.30 -45.35 17.54
CA LYS A 644 3.40 -44.67 18.21
C LYS A 644 4.35 -45.63 18.90
N SER A 645 5.58 -45.17 19.07
CA SER A 645 6.53 -45.80 19.98
C SER A 645 6.16 -45.48 21.44
N ASN A 646 6.84 -46.13 22.39
CA ASN A 646 6.80 -45.73 23.80
C ASN A 646 8.15 -45.15 24.26
N TYR A 647 8.79 -44.30 23.46
CA TYR A 647 10.03 -43.63 23.87
C TYR A 647 10.06 -42.17 23.43
N SER A 648 10.87 -41.37 24.12
CA SER A 648 11.19 -39.99 23.76
C SER A 648 12.10 -39.91 22.55
N ALA A 649 12.26 -38.70 22.00
CA ALA A 649 13.19 -38.43 20.91
C ALA A 649 14.66 -38.73 21.26
N THR A 650 14.99 -38.78 22.55
CA THR A 650 16.32 -39.14 23.07
C THR A 650 16.45 -40.63 23.41
N GLY A 651 15.45 -41.45 23.08
CA GLY A 651 15.47 -42.89 23.31
C GLY A 651 15.12 -43.34 24.74
N VAL A 652 14.59 -42.45 25.59
CA VAL A 652 14.16 -42.78 26.94
C VAL A 652 12.75 -43.38 26.89
N LYS A 653 12.55 -44.55 27.51
CA LYS A 653 11.23 -45.20 27.54
C LYS A 653 10.21 -44.33 28.30
N GLY A 654 9.07 -44.07 27.66
CA GLY A 654 7.98 -43.26 28.19
C GLY A 654 7.12 -44.01 29.22
N PRO A 655 6.16 -43.30 29.86
CA PRO A 655 5.34 -43.84 30.94
C PRO A 655 4.30 -44.89 30.47
N GLY A 656 4.31 -45.29 29.20
CA GLY A 656 3.32 -46.22 28.64
C GLY A 656 2.22 -45.47 27.91
N TYR A 657 1.00 -45.53 28.46
CA TYR A 657 -0.21 -45.00 27.83
C TYR A 657 -0.53 -43.57 28.26
N LYS A 658 -1.09 -42.79 27.33
CA LYS A 658 -1.50 -41.39 27.53
C LYS A 658 -2.75 -41.26 28.35
N ASN A 659 -3.74 -42.10 28.10
CA ASN A 659 -4.92 -42.19 28.94
C ASN A 659 -5.16 -43.64 29.37
N SER A 660 -5.04 -43.87 30.68
CA SER A 660 -5.28 -45.17 31.31
C SER A 660 -6.75 -45.61 31.33
N LYS A 661 -7.69 -44.69 31.04
CA LYS A 661 -9.12 -44.99 30.91
C LYS A 661 -9.50 -45.53 29.52
N LEU A 662 -8.61 -45.40 28.55
CA LEU A 662 -8.83 -45.86 27.18
C LEU A 662 -8.20 -47.25 26.96
N PRO A 663 -8.67 -48.00 25.95
CA PRO A 663 -8.09 -49.28 25.58
C PRO A 663 -6.58 -49.20 25.32
N THR A 664 -5.88 -50.30 25.62
CA THR A 664 -4.46 -50.44 25.31
C THR A 664 -4.28 -50.57 23.80
N GLY A 665 -3.57 -49.63 23.19
CA GLY A 665 -3.24 -49.64 21.76
C GLY A 665 -1.99 -48.81 21.49
N ALA A 666 -1.30 -49.07 20.37
CA ALA A 666 -0.09 -48.35 20.00
C ALA A 666 -0.35 -46.85 19.82
N TRP A 667 -1.54 -46.50 19.34
CA TRP A 667 -2.03 -45.13 19.20
C TRP A 667 -2.12 -44.34 20.53
N ASN A 668 -2.34 -45.04 21.64
CA ASN A 668 -2.45 -44.48 22.99
C ASN A 668 -1.08 -44.38 23.70
N LEU A 669 0.05 -44.64 23.03
CA LEU A 669 1.39 -44.52 23.62
C LEU A 669 1.93 -43.07 23.54
N TYR A 670 2.85 -42.71 24.44
CA TYR A 670 3.44 -41.35 24.53
C TYR A 670 4.52 -41.00 23.50
N GLY A 671 5.02 -41.96 22.72
CA GLY A 671 6.18 -41.76 21.86
C GLY A 671 5.90 -41.13 20.50
N GLY A 672 6.92 -41.20 19.64
CA GLY A 672 6.93 -40.64 18.30
C GLY A 672 6.13 -41.47 17.31
N LEU A 673 5.82 -40.88 16.16
CA LEU A 673 5.20 -41.56 15.02
C LEU A 673 6.03 -42.78 14.60
N MET A 674 5.40 -43.95 14.49
CA MET A 674 5.99 -45.13 13.87
C MET A 674 5.55 -45.24 12.41
N ASP A 675 4.25 -45.22 12.15
CA ASP A 675 3.68 -45.26 10.81
C ASP A 675 2.49 -44.29 10.71
N TYR A 676 2.38 -43.54 9.62
CA TYR A 676 1.37 -42.49 9.42
C TYR A 676 0.08 -43.06 8.83
N VAL A 677 -0.38 -44.15 9.43
CA VAL A 677 -1.57 -44.90 9.04
C VAL A 677 -2.56 -44.87 10.20
N ALA A 678 -3.85 -44.74 9.86
CA ALA A 678 -4.90 -44.74 10.86
C ALA A 678 -4.96 -46.08 11.59
N ASP A 679 -4.90 -46.05 12.92
CA ASP A 679 -5.08 -47.26 13.71
C ASP A 679 -6.54 -47.74 13.54
N PRO A 680 -6.75 -48.99 13.11
CA PRO A 680 -8.09 -49.51 12.79
C PRO A 680 -9.00 -49.59 14.01
N PHE A 681 -8.46 -49.55 15.23
CA PHE A 681 -9.26 -49.43 16.44
C PHE A 681 -9.88 -48.04 16.57
N VAL A 682 -9.17 -46.99 16.13
CA VAL A 682 -9.57 -45.59 16.25
C VAL A 682 -10.46 -45.18 15.09
N PHE A 683 -10.08 -45.57 13.87
CA PHE A 683 -10.80 -45.30 12.62
C PHE A 683 -10.90 -46.60 11.79
N PRO A 684 -11.96 -47.40 11.98
CA PRO A 684 -12.12 -48.69 11.29
C PRO A 684 -12.12 -48.61 9.76
N ASP A 685 -12.59 -47.50 9.19
CA ASP A 685 -12.65 -47.25 7.73
C ASP A 685 -11.51 -46.32 7.25
N GLU A 686 -10.42 -46.24 8.00
CA GLU A 686 -9.30 -45.32 7.79
C GLU A 686 -9.72 -43.82 7.82
N LEU A 687 -8.76 -42.91 7.66
CA LEU A 687 -9.06 -41.47 7.63
C LEU A 687 -9.95 -41.07 6.44
N LYS A 688 -9.81 -41.75 5.30
CA LYS A 688 -10.60 -41.46 4.09
C LYS A 688 -12.07 -41.80 4.30
N GLY A 689 -12.36 -42.95 4.90
CA GLY A 689 -13.74 -43.34 5.24
C GLY A 689 -14.35 -42.39 6.25
N PHE A 690 -13.61 -42.04 7.30
CA PHE A 690 -14.04 -41.06 8.29
C PHE A 690 -14.32 -39.69 7.68
N GLN A 691 -13.40 -39.13 6.88
CA GLN A 691 -13.60 -37.84 6.20
C GLN A 691 -14.88 -37.85 5.35
N GLY A 692 -15.14 -38.95 4.62
CA GLY A 692 -16.34 -39.11 3.82
C GLY A 692 -17.63 -39.03 4.65
N LYS A 693 -17.64 -39.61 5.86
CA LYS A 693 -18.77 -39.53 6.81
C LYS A 693 -18.90 -38.15 7.45
N LEU A 694 -17.76 -37.51 7.74
CA LEU A 694 -17.70 -36.21 8.39
C LEU A 694 -18.15 -35.08 7.46
N GLY A 695 -17.90 -35.22 6.15
CA GLY A 695 -18.33 -34.27 5.12
C GLY A 695 -17.53 -32.98 5.04
N VAL A 696 -16.41 -32.88 5.77
CA VAL A 696 -15.48 -31.73 5.73
C VAL A 696 -14.02 -32.20 5.67
N PRO A 697 -13.09 -31.36 5.17
CA PRO A 697 -11.65 -31.65 5.20
C PRO A 697 -11.10 -31.97 6.59
N LEU A 698 -10.08 -32.82 6.62
CA LEU A 698 -9.30 -33.11 7.82
C LEU A 698 -7.96 -32.37 7.78
N ALA A 699 -7.55 -31.86 8.94
CA ALA A 699 -6.19 -31.41 9.16
C ALA A 699 -5.50 -32.38 10.12
N THR A 700 -4.34 -32.88 9.75
CA THR A 700 -3.63 -33.88 10.54
C THR A 700 -2.18 -33.48 10.68
N HIS A 701 -1.58 -33.76 11.84
CA HIS A 701 -0.14 -33.58 12.04
C HIS A 701 0.42 -34.75 12.82
N ASN A 702 1.75 -34.91 12.74
CA ASN A 702 2.50 -35.67 13.72
C ASN A 702 3.33 -34.73 14.60
N ARG A 703 3.68 -35.20 15.81
CA ARG A 703 4.53 -34.43 16.72
C ARG A 703 6.02 -34.50 16.34
N TRP A 704 6.52 -35.71 16.11
CA TRP A 704 7.88 -36.02 15.65
C TRP A 704 7.90 -37.46 15.14
N VAL A 705 8.89 -37.81 14.31
CA VAL A 705 9.09 -39.18 13.81
C VAL A 705 10.08 -39.89 14.70
N ASP A 706 9.72 -41.08 15.20
CA ASP A 706 10.63 -41.85 16.05
C ASP A 706 11.86 -42.30 15.25
N PRO A 707 13.10 -42.26 15.77
CA PRO A 707 14.28 -42.80 15.09
C PRO A 707 14.17 -44.26 14.66
N ARG A 708 13.25 -45.03 15.26
CA ARG A 708 12.97 -46.43 14.89
C ARG A 708 11.81 -46.57 13.93
N SER A 709 11.15 -45.48 13.54
CA SER A 709 10.15 -45.51 12.49
C SER A 709 10.78 -46.00 11.18
N PRO A 710 10.09 -46.88 10.42
CA PRO A 710 10.52 -47.29 9.08
C PRO A 710 10.76 -46.11 8.12
N TYR A 711 10.19 -44.93 8.38
CA TYR A 711 10.47 -43.74 7.58
C TYR A 711 11.94 -43.31 7.61
N ASN A 712 12.71 -43.65 8.65
CA ASN A 712 14.15 -43.33 8.70
C ASN A 712 14.99 -44.20 7.75
N GLU A 713 14.44 -45.30 7.24
CA GLU A 713 15.09 -46.09 6.18
C GLU A 713 14.91 -45.42 4.81
N GLN A 714 13.86 -44.62 4.64
CA GLN A 714 13.46 -44.01 3.37
C GLN A 714 13.80 -42.52 3.28
N TYR A 715 13.91 -41.85 4.42
CA TYR A 715 14.03 -40.40 4.52
C TYR A 715 15.05 -39.99 5.57
N GLN A 716 15.79 -38.91 5.30
CA GLN A 716 16.58 -38.26 6.34
C GLN A 716 15.65 -37.37 7.16
N VAL A 717 15.38 -37.79 8.40
CA VAL A 717 14.54 -37.07 9.35
C VAL A 717 15.44 -36.30 10.32
N SER A 718 15.22 -34.99 10.41
CA SER A 718 15.87 -34.09 11.38
C SER A 718 15.25 -34.22 12.78
N GLY A 719 15.31 -35.41 13.39
CA GLY A 719 14.89 -35.64 14.77
C GLY A 719 13.51 -35.08 15.16
N ILE A 720 13.46 -34.12 16.09
CA ILE A 720 12.24 -33.60 16.76
C ILE A 720 11.40 -32.68 15.85
N MET A 721 11.82 -32.41 14.60
CA MET A 721 11.07 -31.54 13.69
C MET A 721 10.86 -32.14 12.31
N SER A 722 9.66 -31.91 11.77
CA SER A 722 9.14 -32.40 10.49
C SER A 722 9.85 -31.75 9.29
N LEU A 723 11.08 -32.18 9.02
CA LEU A 723 11.74 -32.01 7.74
C LEU A 723 12.07 -33.40 7.21
N ILE A 724 11.34 -33.82 6.17
CA ILE A 724 11.56 -35.06 5.43
C ILE A 724 12.29 -34.66 4.14
N LEU A 725 13.61 -34.91 4.08
CA LEU A 725 14.36 -34.76 2.83
C LEU A 725 14.37 -36.11 2.09
N PRO A 726 14.04 -36.14 0.78
CA PRO A 726 14.22 -37.34 -0.02
C PRO A 726 15.70 -37.76 -0.01
N SER A 727 15.99 -39.01 0.37
CA SER A 727 17.36 -39.52 0.35
C SER A 727 17.91 -39.49 -1.09
N GLY A 728 18.83 -38.57 -1.38
CA GLY A 728 19.50 -38.49 -2.67
C GLY A 728 19.50 -37.12 -3.38
N LYS A 729 18.88 -36.08 -2.81
CA LYS A 729 19.15 -34.70 -3.24
C LYS A 729 19.95 -33.99 -2.15
N THR A 730 21.27 -33.99 -2.33
CA THR A 730 22.13 -32.96 -1.74
C THR A 730 21.60 -31.61 -2.18
N SER A 731 21.30 -30.73 -1.22
CA SER A 731 21.11 -29.30 -1.44
C SER A 731 22.31 -28.70 -2.15
#